data_AF-Q4WF33-F1
#
_entry.id   AF-Q4WF33-F1
#
_cell.length_a   1.000
_cell.length_b   1.000
_cell.length_c   1.000
_cell.angle_alpha   90.00
_cell.angle_beta   90.00
_cell.angle_gamma   90.00
#
_symmetry.space_group_name_H-M   'P 1'
#
loop_
_entity.id
_entity.type
_entity.pdbx_description
1 polymer ?
#
loop_
_entity_poly.entity_id
_entity_poly.type
_entity_poly.pdbx_seq_one_letter_code
_entity_poly.pdbx_strand_id
1 'polypeptide(L)'
;MNGHYGQEDQEEKFGLSVHRRGHNNHSSFDSLDQLPPGAQTPIRAGEIPLEDYASPGYHFATALKYLGHQYQHNQLLQSHQSLAPLVNASPSPLFAKDWVQSGSIARIHKRDDADIWRGWKRWVFSLVPFLTLANTGLYLFYLGLRIACIILAQNAAGYTYAGAWVFVAIEIAVAIPSLMHNCWTMMALKKRGRPKLRLTGNDVPTVDVFVTCCGEDDEVVLDTVRGACDQDYPRDRFRVIVLDDAKSATLEASVRQLAITHPNLIYMAREKIPGKPHHFKAGNLNYGLEQVHHLPGGAGQFMAALDADMIPEQDWLRAVLPHLLVDPKMALACPPQLFYNTPPSDPLAQSLDFFVHVIEPIKDAMGVAWCTGSGYVVRREALDEIGNFPLGSLAEDVATSTLMLGKGWKTAYIHEPLQFGTVPEDFGGHLKQRTRWAIGTVDTAVKLKFCLWGDAVRQMTVAQRFSGFLYATLSLYTLLLTASIFAIPIILLWGKQLVAYATQEQLRWLIWACFASTISNRICEFALFIPAGYHTGQRGSRYQLWMAPYIALCIVRSFILPRWLGGQAQAFKPTGSLSSALEERDPKRRKNMLVRLRVILLNYMAFFHLAFVYVTLVAVVISSYRCFAQEKTFQDVILCLITHAFWPPLTFLFICTSLWTPVAYAVDPPAMPDREDLLVRDPKTGVAHPTARSKKIAFGGQAAWFELEYTVATAATILVFVYSFFF
;
A
#
# COMPACT_ATOMS: atom_id res chain seq x y z
N MET A 1 42.11 -16.36 19.23
CA MET A 1 42.44 -15.78 20.54
C MET A 1 41.47 -14.63 20.81
N ASN A 2 40.68 -14.79 21.88
CA ASN A 2 39.74 -13.87 22.54
C ASN A 2 38.67 -13.18 21.65
N GLY A 3 37.38 -13.52 21.65
CA GLY A 3 36.55 -14.29 22.58
C GLY A 3 35.49 -13.39 23.22
N HIS A 4 34.29 -13.31 22.63
CA HIS A 4 33.02 -13.16 23.37
C HIS A 4 31.84 -13.55 22.47
N TYR A 5 31.33 -14.76 22.73
CA TYR A 5 30.02 -15.24 22.33
C TYR A 5 28.99 -14.79 23.37
N GLY A 6 27.79 -14.43 22.92
CA GLY A 6 26.59 -14.32 23.74
C GLY A 6 25.42 -14.92 22.99
N GLN A 7 25.13 -16.19 23.27
CA GLN A 7 23.85 -16.86 23.01
C GLN A 7 22.85 -16.40 24.06
N GLU A 8 21.59 -16.20 23.68
CA GLU A 8 20.44 -16.51 24.54
C GLU A 8 19.20 -16.72 23.65
N ASP A 9 18.96 -17.98 23.32
CA ASP A 9 17.62 -18.55 23.14
C ASP A 9 17.16 -19.01 24.53
N GLN A 10 15.97 -18.61 24.99
CA GLN A 10 15.24 -19.37 25.99
C GLN A 10 13.74 -19.45 25.64
N GLU A 11 13.33 -20.71 25.53
CA GLU A 11 11.97 -21.22 25.53
C GLU A 11 11.21 -20.75 26.77
N GLU A 12 9.97 -20.29 26.62
CA GLU A 12 9.04 -20.20 27.74
C GLU A 12 7.96 -21.29 27.63
N LYS A 13 8.02 -22.18 28.62
CA LYS A 13 7.15 -23.34 28.84
C LYS A 13 5.74 -22.90 29.23
N PHE A 14 4.77 -23.63 28.68
CA PHE A 14 3.39 -23.69 29.14
C PHE A 14 3.30 -24.00 30.64
N GLY A 15 2.67 -23.10 31.39
CA GLY A 15 2.21 -23.32 32.77
C GLY A 15 0.71 -23.10 32.87
N LEU A 16 -0.05 -24.20 32.83
CA LEU A 16 -1.49 -24.23 33.16
C LEU A 16 -1.66 -23.99 34.66
N SER A 17 -2.26 -22.86 35.05
CA SER A 17 -2.84 -22.67 36.38
C SER A 17 -4.36 -22.72 36.27
N VAL A 18 -4.91 -23.78 36.83
CA VAL A 18 -6.35 -24.00 37.00
C VAL A 18 -6.79 -23.27 38.26
N HIS A 19 -7.66 -22.26 38.14
CA HIS A 19 -8.47 -21.81 39.27
C HIS A 19 -9.96 -21.97 38.98
N ARG A 20 -10.56 -22.82 39.83
CA ARG A 20 -11.96 -23.21 39.85
C ARG A 20 -12.83 -22.04 40.30
N ARG A 21 -13.97 -21.93 39.60
CA ARG A 21 -15.29 -21.43 40.00
C ARG A 21 -15.47 -21.03 41.47
N GLY A 22 -15.91 -19.80 41.68
CA GLY A 22 -16.86 -19.44 42.72
C GLY A 22 -18.14 -18.93 42.07
N HIS A 23 -19.17 -19.77 42.04
CA HIS A 23 -20.55 -19.33 41.86
C HIS A 23 -20.96 -18.56 43.12
N ASN A 24 -21.63 -17.42 42.96
CA ASN A 24 -22.71 -17.06 43.87
C ASN A 24 -23.81 -16.35 43.08
N ASN A 25 -24.96 -17.03 43.07
CA ASN A 25 -26.26 -16.51 42.68
C ASN A 25 -26.69 -15.44 43.67
N HIS A 26 -27.35 -14.39 43.18
CA HIS A 26 -28.63 -13.97 43.74
C HIS A 26 -29.44 -13.24 42.66
N SER A 27 -30.55 -13.89 42.29
CA SER A 27 -31.80 -13.32 41.79
C SER A 27 -32.33 -12.28 42.81
N SER A 28 -33.20 -11.30 42.53
CA SER A 28 -34.39 -11.22 41.66
C SER A 28 -35.07 -9.85 41.95
N PHE A 29 -36.13 -9.52 41.19
CA PHE A 29 -37.12 -8.43 41.37
C PHE A 29 -36.70 -7.04 40.86
N ASP A 30 -37.52 -6.26 40.15
CA ASP A 30 -38.75 -6.51 39.40
C ASP A 30 -39.02 -5.22 38.59
N SER A 31 -39.69 -5.39 37.46
CA SER A 31 -40.30 -4.36 36.61
C SER A 31 -41.26 -3.43 37.38
N LEU A 32 -41.33 -2.14 36.99
CA LEU A 32 -42.57 -1.52 36.47
C LEU A 32 -42.41 -0.03 36.14
N ASP A 33 -43.16 0.36 35.12
CA ASP A 33 -43.37 1.66 34.51
C ASP A 33 -43.73 2.80 35.48
N GLN A 34 -43.47 4.05 35.07
CA GLN A 34 -44.51 5.07 34.77
C GLN A 34 -43.89 6.48 34.56
N LEU A 35 -44.05 7.03 33.35
CA LEU A 35 -44.19 8.48 33.10
C LEU A 35 -45.54 8.96 33.64
N PRO A 36 -45.74 10.27 33.97
CA PRO A 36 -46.45 11.18 33.03
C PRO A 36 -46.06 12.71 33.22
N PRO A 37 -46.84 13.75 32.80
CA PRO A 37 -46.61 14.50 31.55
C PRO A 37 -46.79 16.07 31.60
N GLY A 38 -46.36 16.79 30.52
CA GLY A 38 -46.89 18.10 30.04
C GLY A 38 -46.61 19.37 30.88
N ALA A 39 -46.60 20.63 30.39
CA ALA A 39 -46.75 21.24 29.07
C ALA A 39 -46.45 22.78 29.19
N GLN A 40 -46.25 23.45 28.05
CA GLN A 40 -46.40 24.91 27.76
C GLN A 40 -45.16 25.85 27.80
N THR A 41 -44.81 26.31 26.59
CA THR A 41 -44.00 27.45 26.09
C THR A 41 -44.67 28.82 26.37
N PRO A 42 -44.18 30.00 25.88
CA PRO A 42 -42.81 30.57 25.79
C PRO A 42 -42.77 32.05 26.29
N ILE A 43 -41.60 32.65 26.45
CA ILE A 43 -41.46 34.13 26.49
C ILE A 43 -40.43 34.55 25.43
N ARG A 44 -40.82 35.52 24.59
CA ARG A 44 -40.05 36.10 23.50
C ARG A 44 -39.89 37.61 23.73
N ALA A 45 -38.82 38.14 23.14
CA ALA A 45 -38.64 39.50 22.62
C ALA A 45 -38.22 40.62 23.59
N GLY A 46 -37.01 41.13 23.34
CA GLY A 46 -36.60 42.51 23.57
C GLY A 46 -35.69 42.91 22.40
N GLU A 47 -36.22 43.74 21.51
CA GLU A 47 -35.65 44.23 20.27
C GLU A 47 -35.18 45.69 20.43
N ILE A 48 -34.02 46.02 19.82
CA ILE A 48 -33.69 47.30 19.12
C ILE A 48 -33.27 48.52 20.01
N PRO A 49 -32.43 49.51 19.57
CA PRO A 49 -31.78 49.73 18.26
C PRO A 49 -30.25 49.99 18.25
N LEU A 50 -29.69 49.83 17.04
CA LEU A 50 -28.56 50.55 16.46
C LEU A 50 -28.96 51.99 16.10
N GLU A 51 -28.09 52.97 16.35
CA GLU A 51 -27.98 54.17 15.50
C GLU A 51 -26.60 54.85 15.63
N ASP A 52 -26.17 55.33 14.47
CA ASP A 52 -24.97 56.04 14.03
C ASP A 52 -24.28 57.04 15.00
N TYR A 53 -22.98 57.27 14.80
CA TYR A 53 -22.43 58.59 14.37
C TYR A 53 -20.89 58.57 14.20
N ALA A 54 -20.48 58.87 12.97
CA ALA A 54 -19.35 59.69 12.50
C ALA A 54 -18.06 59.88 13.35
N SER A 55 -16.92 59.64 12.70
CA SER A 55 -15.62 60.29 12.93
C SER A 55 -15.67 61.76 12.45
N PRO A 56 -14.80 62.71 12.91
CA PRO A 56 -13.37 62.75 12.57
C PRO A 56 -12.42 63.25 13.68
N GLY A 57 -11.12 62.99 13.50
CA GLY A 57 -10.05 63.27 14.48
C GLY A 57 -9.55 64.72 14.55
N TYR A 58 -8.62 64.99 15.47
CA TYR A 58 -7.53 65.98 15.37
C TYR A 58 -6.50 65.79 16.50
N HIS A 59 -5.26 66.16 16.18
CA HIS A 59 -4.02 66.20 16.96
C HIS A 59 -4.09 66.67 18.43
N PHE A 60 -3.17 66.20 19.28
CA PHE A 60 -2.09 67.05 19.84
C PHE A 60 -1.03 66.22 20.59
N ALA A 61 0.23 66.47 20.24
CA ALA A 61 1.41 66.03 20.95
C ALA A 61 1.79 67.03 22.05
N THR A 62 2.66 66.58 22.97
CA THR A 62 3.55 67.36 23.85
C THR A 62 3.11 67.50 25.32
N ALA A 63 3.72 66.68 26.19
CA ALA A 63 4.26 67.13 27.48
C ALA A 63 5.17 66.03 28.05
N LEU A 64 6.44 66.10 27.66
CA LEU A 64 7.54 65.34 28.27
C LEU A 64 8.09 66.14 29.45
N LYS A 65 8.51 65.43 30.50
CA LYS A 65 9.31 65.87 31.66
C LYS A 65 8.56 66.67 32.72
N TYR A 66 8.30 66.03 33.86
CA TYR A 66 8.93 66.44 35.13
C TYR A 66 8.86 65.30 36.14
N LEU A 67 9.97 65.13 36.86
CA LEU A 67 10.15 64.46 38.15
C LEU A 67 10.33 62.93 38.16
N GLY A 68 11.59 62.56 38.38
CA GLY A 68 11.98 61.23 38.83
C GLY A 68 12.09 61.13 40.35
N HIS A 69 12.47 59.91 40.72
CA HIS A 69 13.00 59.40 41.99
C HIS A 69 12.04 58.95 43.11
N GLN A 70 12.16 57.64 43.35
CA GLN A 70 12.07 56.87 44.60
C GLN A 70 10.69 56.64 45.22
N TYR A 71 10.23 55.38 45.22
CA TYR A 71 10.20 54.55 46.43
C TYR A 71 9.98 53.06 46.10
N GLN A 72 10.60 52.20 46.91
CA GLN A 72 10.70 50.74 46.79
C GLN A 72 9.43 49.99 47.23
N HIS A 73 9.30 48.78 46.67
CA HIS A 73 8.71 47.54 47.24
C HIS A 73 7.22 47.52 47.60
N ASN A 74 6.42 46.78 46.81
CA ASN A 74 6.03 45.43 47.25
C ASN A 74 5.57 44.53 46.10
N GLN A 75 5.75 43.23 46.35
CA GLN A 75 5.71 42.08 45.45
C GLN A 75 4.33 41.80 44.85
N LEU A 76 4.30 41.45 43.56
CA LEU A 76 3.59 40.32 42.94
C LEU A 76 3.63 40.51 41.42
N LEU A 77 4.11 39.48 40.68
CA LEU A 77 4.26 39.34 39.21
C LEU A 77 5.72 39.32 38.71
N GLN A 78 6.42 38.21 38.93
CA GLN A 78 7.46 37.73 38.00
C GLN A 78 7.52 36.19 38.02
N SER A 79 6.85 35.52 37.08
CA SER A 79 7.08 34.10 36.78
C SER A 79 7.79 33.93 35.43
N HIS A 80 8.76 34.81 35.14
CA HIS A 80 9.62 34.77 33.95
C HIS A 80 11.09 34.50 34.31
N GLN A 81 11.35 33.89 35.47
CA GLN A 81 12.66 33.31 35.75
C GLN A 81 12.66 31.85 35.31
N SER A 82 13.21 31.67 34.11
CA SER A 82 13.43 30.40 33.44
C SER A 82 14.20 29.41 34.31
N LEU A 83 13.79 28.14 34.25
CA LEU A 83 14.54 26.95 34.70
C LEU A 83 15.86 26.71 33.92
N ALA A 84 16.38 27.72 33.22
CA ALA A 84 17.61 27.68 32.45
C ALA A 84 18.85 27.18 33.22
N PRO A 85 19.03 27.39 34.55
CA PRO A 85 20.21 26.88 35.25
C PRO A 85 20.13 25.39 35.60
N LEU A 86 18.96 24.75 35.52
CA LEU A 86 18.77 23.33 35.85
C LEU A 86 19.01 22.38 34.65
N VAL A 87 19.28 22.94 33.47
CA VAL A 87 19.62 22.18 32.25
C VAL A 87 21.10 22.37 31.93
N ASN A 88 21.99 22.15 32.90
CA ASN A 88 23.44 22.10 32.67
C ASN A 88 23.92 20.72 32.21
N ALA A 89 23.18 20.17 31.25
CA ALA A 89 23.70 19.18 30.33
C ALA A 89 23.16 19.58 28.95
N SER A 90 23.99 20.23 28.13
CA SER A 90 23.77 20.21 26.68
C SER A 90 23.50 18.75 26.32
N PRO A 91 22.36 18.42 25.67
CA PRO A 91 22.17 17.06 25.19
C PRO A 91 23.43 16.69 24.40
N SER A 92 24.06 15.57 24.75
CA SER A 92 25.16 15.06 23.93
C SER A 92 24.71 15.13 22.47
N PRO A 93 25.52 15.66 21.54
CA PRO A 93 25.10 15.72 20.17
C PRO A 93 24.67 14.31 19.76
N LEU A 94 23.41 14.16 19.37
CA LEU A 94 22.81 12.88 18.95
C LEU A 94 23.58 12.22 17.79
N PHE A 95 24.56 12.93 17.22
CA PHE A 95 25.37 12.51 16.10
C PHE A 95 26.85 12.84 16.35
N ALA A 96 27.74 11.91 15.99
CA ALA A 96 29.18 12.12 16.05
C ALA A 96 29.60 13.33 15.17
N LYS A 97 30.69 14.01 15.54
CA LYS A 97 31.18 15.23 14.88
C LYS A 97 31.43 15.09 13.37
N ASP A 98 31.60 13.87 12.87
CA ASP A 98 31.87 13.59 11.46
C ASP A 98 30.61 13.65 10.55
N TRP A 99 29.43 13.86 11.14
CA TRP A 99 28.11 13.74 10.47
C TRP A 99 27.40 15.08 10.23
N VAL A 100 28.01 16.18 10.67
CA VAL A 100 27.49 17.54 10.48
C VAL A 100 28.41 18.28 9.51
N GLN A 101 27.99 18.41 8.25
CA GLN A 101 28.55 19.44 7.37
C GLN A 101 27.90 20.76 7.77
N SER A 102 28.69 21.82 7.98
CA SER A 102 28.18 23.16 8.32
C SER A 102 27.11 23.60 7.32
N GLY A 103 25.86 23.72 7.77
CA GLY A 103 24.67 24.08 6.97
C GLY A 103 23.35 23.67 7.67
N SER A 104 22.21 24.14 7.16
CA SER A 104 20.84 23.84 7.66
C SER A 104 20.34 22.41 7.33
N ILE A 105 21.17 21.59 6.70
CA ILE A 105 20.85 20.20 6.31
C ILE A 105 21.99 19.28 6.78
N ALA A 106 21.68 18.36 7.68
CA ALA A 106 22.59 17.30 8.10
C ALA A 106 22.40 16.04 7.25
N ARG A 107 23.51 15.36 6.95
CA ARG A 107 23.50 14.05 6.30
C ARG A 107 23.68 12.97 7.36
N ILE A 108 22.57 12.38 7.79
CA ILE A 108 22.54 11.32 8.81
C ILE A 108 23.11 10.00 8.29
N HIS A 109 23.00 9.73 6.99
CA HIS A 109 23.61 8.54 6.40
C HIS A 109 23.78 8.68 4.88
N LYS A 110 24.66 7.87 4.28
CA LYS A 110 24.86 7.84 2.82
C LYS A 110 23.64 7.30 2.04
N ARG A 111 22.73 6.63 2.74
CA ARG A 111 21.59 5.84 2.28
C ARG A 111 20.45 5.99 3.26
N ASP A 112 19.26 6.32 2.80
CA ASP A 112 18.04 6.40 3.63
C ASP A 112 17.47 5.03 4.00
N ASP A 113 17.73 4.00 3.20
CA ASP A 113 17.35 2.61 3.44
C ASP A 113 18.31 1.83 4.36
N ALA A 114 19.26 2.50 5.02
CA ALA A 114 20.32 1.85 5.78
C ALA A 114 19.85 1.09 7.03
N ASP A 115 18.72 1.50 7.60
CA ASP A 115 18.13 0.83 8.76
C ASP A 115 17.29 -0.39 8.37
N ILE A 116 16.87 -0.44 7.10
CA ILE A 116 16.03 -1.51 6.56
C ILE A 116 16.92 -2.59 5.90
N TRP A 117 17.96 -2.16 5.17
CA TRP A 117 18.78 -3.04 4.33
C TRP A 117 20.26 -3.01 4.74
N ARG A 118 20.73 -4.13 5.33
CA ARG A 118 22.10 -4.31 5.80
C ARG A 118 22.72 -5.62 5.30
N GLY A 119 24.05 -5.63 5.16
CA GLY A 119 24.85 -6.84 4.96
C GLY A 119 24.59 -7.61 3.65
N TRP A 120 24.66 -8.94 3.74
CA TRP A 120 24.63 -9.87 2.60
C TRP A 120 23.35 -9.78 1.74
N LYS A 121 22.21 -9.45 2.35
CA LYS A 121 20.92 -9.29 1.66
C LYS A 121 20.99 -8.32 0.49
N ARG A 122 21.72 -7.21 0.67
CA ARG A 122 21.93 -6.21 -0.38
C ARG A 122 22.80 -6.72 -1.52
N TRP A 123 23.82 -7.52 -1.19
CA TRP A 123 24.66 -8.14 -2.21
C TRP A 123 23.85 -9.12 -3.05
N VAL A 124 23.03 -9.98 -2.43
CA VAL A 124 22.13 -10.89 -3.16
C VAL A 124 21.14 -10.11 -4.03
N PHE A 125 20.51 -9.05 -3.51
CA PHE A 125 19.62 -8.23 -4.31
C PHE A 125 20.32 -7.55 -5.50
N SER A 126 21.61 -7.20 -5.38
CA SER A 126 22.37 -6.64 -6.51
C SER A 126 22.54 -7.62 -7.68
N LEU A 127 22.33 -8.92 -7.45
CA LEU A 127 22.34 -9.96 -8.49
C LEU A 127 20.99 -10.06 -9.23
N VAL A 128 19.91 -9.50 -8.68
CA VAL A 128 18.54 -9.64 -9.20
C VAL A 128 18.42 -9.34 -10.69
N PRO A 129 19.00 -8.25 -11.25
CA PRO A 129 18.87 -8.02 -12.68
C PRO A 129 19.50 -9.09 -13.56
N PHE A 130 20.65 -9.64 -13.13
CA PHE A 130 21.35 -10.69 -13.86
C PHE A 130 20.59 -12.02 -13.76
N LEU A 131 20.06 -12.33 -12.56
CA LEU A 131 19.19 -13.49 -12.34
C LEU A 131 17.91 -13.37 -13.17
N THR A 132 17.32 -12.18 -13.24
CA THR A 132 16.11 -11.90 -14.02
C THR A 132 16.37 -12.06 -15.53
N LEU A 133 17.51 -11.56 -16.02
CA LEU A 133 17.91 -11.70 -17.41
C LEU A 133 18.16 -13.19 -17.77
N ALA A 134 18.88 -13.92 -16.91
CA ALA A 134 19.12 -15.35 -17.09
C ALA A 134 17.82 -16.16 -17.08
N ASN A 135 16.93 -15.90 -16.10
CA ASN A 135 15.62 -16.52 -16.00
C ASN A 135 14.77 -16.25 -17.25
N THR A 136 14.77 -15.01 -17.73
CA THR A 136 14.06 -14.62 -18.95
C THR A 136 14.61 -15.36 -20.17
N GLY A 137 15.93 -15.44 -20.32
CA GLY A 137 16.58 -16.19 -21.41
C GLY A 137 16.25 -17.68 -21.38
N LEU A 138 16.33 -18.32 -20.21
CA LEU A 138 15.99 -19.73 -20.04
C LEU A 138 14.51 -20.01 -20.32
N TYR A 139 13.61 -19.13 -19.90
CA TYR A 139 12.19 -19.25 -20.17
C TYR A 139 11.86 -19.10 -21.66
N LEU A 140 12.47 -18.11 -22.34
CA LEU A 140 12.31 -17.93 -23.79
C LEU A 140 12.89 -19.11 -24.58
N PHE A 141 14.02 -19.66 -24.13
CA PHE A 141 14.60 -20.87 -24.71
C PHE A 141 13.65 -22.07 -24.55
N TYR A 142 13.11 -22.30 -23.35
CA TYR A 142 12.10 -23.32 -23.08
C TYR A 142 10.87 -23.16 -23.99
N LEU A 143 10.33 -21.94 -24.13
CA LEU A 143 9.17 -21.67 -24.97
C LEU A 143 9.46 -21.91 -26.46
N GLY A 144 10.64 -21.48 -26.94
CA GLY A 144 11.10 -21.72 -28.31
C GLY A 144 11.26 -23.20 -28.61
N LEU A 145 11.87 -23.95 -27.69
CA LEU A 145 12.00 -25.41 -27.78
C LEU A 145 10.63 -26.09 -27.83
N ARG A 146 9.68 -25.62 -27.01
CA ARG A 146 8.31 -26.13 -27.00
C ARG A 146 7.59 -25.96 -28.32
N ILE A 147 7.68 -24.77 -28.92
CA ILE A 147 7.11 -24.51 -30.25
C ILE A 147 7.77 -25.42 -31.30
N ALA A 148 9.09 -25.56 -31.27
CA ALA A 148 9.82 -26.44 -32.19
C ALA A 148 9.36 -27.91 -32.05
N CYS A 149 9.22 -28.42 -30.83
CA CYS A 149 8.73 -29.77 -30.57
C CYS A 149 7.31 -29.99 -31.11
N ILE A 150 6.41 -29.03 -30.98
CA ILE A 150 5.04 -29.11 -31.55
C ILE A 150 5.09 -29.23 -33.08
N ILE A 151 5.88 -28.38 -33.74
CA ILE A 151 6.03 -28.39 -35.20
C ILE A 151 6.60 -29.74 -35.67
N LEU A 152 7.65 -30.24 -35.02
CA LEU A 152 8.28 -31.51 -35.37
C LEU A 152 7.35 -32.69 -35.13
N ALA A 153 6.62 -32.71 -34.01
CA ALA A 153 5.62 -33.72 -33.71
C ALA A 153 4.49 -33.73 -34.74
N GLN A 154 3.99 -32.56 -35.11
CA GLN A 154 2.94 -32.39 -36.12
C GLN A 154 3.40 -32.90 -37.49
N ASN A 155 4.62 -32.55 -37.91
CA ASN A 155 5.19 -33.01 -39.18
C ASN A 155 5.39 -34.53 -39.20
N ALA A 156 5.84 -35.11 -38.09
CA ALA A 156 6.04 -36.55 -37.97
C ALA A 156 4.71 -37.32 -37.96
N ALA A 157 3.68 -36.78 -37.31
CA ALA A 157 2.39 -37.46 -37.15
C ALA A 157 1.42 -37.21 -38.31
N GLY A 158 1.65 -36.19 -39.14
CA GLY A 158 0.79 -35.86 -40.28
C GLY A 158 -0.55 -35.19 -39.91
N TYR A 159 -0.72 -34.75 -38.65
CA TYR A 159 -1.92 -34.05 -38.18
C TYR A 159 -1.59 -32.95 -37.17
N THR A 160 -2.50 -31.98 -37.01
CA THR A 160 -2.31 -30.82 -36.13
C THR A 160 -2.58 -31.13 -34.66
N TYR A 161 -1.61 -30.82 -33.79
CA TYR A 161 -1.77 -30.88 -32.33
C TYR A 161 -2.47 -29.62 -31.81
N ALA A 162 -3.77 -29.47 -32.10
CA ALA A 162 -4.54 -28.28 -31.73
C ALA A 162 -4.49 -27.97 -30.21
N GLY A 163 -4.53 -29.00 -29.37
CA GLY A 163 -4.41 -28.86 -27.91
C GLY A 163 -3.10 -28.23 -27.46
N ALA A 164 -1.98 -28.67 -28.05
CA ALA A 164 -0.66 -28.13 -27.74
C ALA A 164 -0.51 -26.66 -28.19
N TRP A 165 -1.05 -26.30 -29.36
CA TRP A 165 -1.06 -24.91 -29.83
C TRP A 165 -1.87 -23.98 -28.94
N VAL A 166 -3.07 -24.41 -28.52
CA VAL A 166 -3.88 -23.64 -27.56
C VAL A 166 -3.15 -23.50 -26.23
N PHE A 167 -2.51 -24.55 -25.74
CA PHE A 167 -1.77 -24.48 -24.49
C PHE A 167 -0.56 -23.54 -24.56
N VAL A 168 0.20 -23.57 -25.65
CA VAL A 168 1.29 -22.60 -25.88
C VAL A 168 0.76 -21.18 -26.00
N ALA A 169 -0.39 -20.96 -26.65
CA ALA A 169 -1.00 -19.62 -26.73
C ALA A 169 -1.36 -19.08 -25.33
N ILE A 170 -1.90 -19.94 -24.46
CA ILE A 170 -2.19 -19.59 -23.06
C ILE A 170 -0.90 -19.29 -22.29
N GLU A 171 0.14 -20.12 -22.44
CA GLU A 171 1.43 -19.87 -21.81
C GLU A 171 2.06 -18.56 -22.28
N ILE A 172 1.99 -18.23 -23.57
CA ILE A 172 2.43 -16.93 -24.11
C ILE A 172 1.62 -15.79 -23.48
N ALA A 173 0.30 -15.93 -23.38
CA ALA A 173 -0.54 -14.90 -22.76
C ALA A 173 -0.18 -14.65 -21.29
N VAL A 174 0.21 -15.68 -20.54
CA VAL A 174 0.74 -15.56 -19.16
C VAL A 174 2.18 -15.04 -19.14
N ALA A 175 2.99 -15.40 -20.13
CA ALA A 175 4.38 -14.97 -20.23
C ALA A 175 4.50 -13.46 -20.38
N ILE A 176 3.63 -12.81 -21.16
CA ILE A 176 3.74 -11.37 -21.43
C ILE A 176 3.80 -10.52 -20.15
N PRO A 177 2.85 -10.61 -19.19
CA PRO A 177 2.95 -9.84 -17.95
C PRO A 177 4.18 -10.20 -17.11
N SER A 178 4.59 -11.48 -17.09
CA SER A 178 5.81 -11.93 -16.40
C SER A 178 7.06 -11.29 -17.01
N LEU A 179 7.19 -11.32 -18.34
CA LEU A 179 8.29 -10.69 -19.07
C LEU A 179 8.31 -9.18 -18.87
N MET A 180 7.15 -8.53 -18.80
CA MET A 180 7.04 -7.10 -18.52
C MET A 180 7.46 -6.75 -17.09
N HIS A 181 7.05 -7.57 -16.12
CA HIS A 181 7.54 -7.45 -14.75
C HIS A 181 9.06 -7.65 -14.69
N ASN A 182 9.60 -8.65 -15.39
CA ASN A 182 11.04 -8.90 -15.48
C ASN A 182 11.79 -7.72 -16.10
N CYS A 183 11.27 -7.11 -17.17
CA CYS A 183 11.81 -5.87 -17.73
C CYS A 183 11.87 -4.75 -16.70
N TRP A 184 10.85 -4.62 -15.84
CA TRP A 184 10.88 -3.66 -14.75
C TRP A 184 11.95 -4.01 -13.70
N THR A 185 12.00 -5.27 -13.29
CA THR A 185 12.92 -5.75 -12.26
C THR A 185 14.38 -5.61 -12.71
N MET A 186 14.67 -5.78 -14.00
CA MET A 186 15.99 -5.49 -14.59
C MET A 186 16.41 -4.02 -14.43
N MET A 187 15.46 -3.09 -14.26
CA MET A 187 15.78 -1.68 -13.98
C MET A 187 16.40 -1.46 -12.59
N ALA A 188 16.37 -2.47 -11.70
CA ALA A 188 17.13 -2.44 -10.45
C ALA A 188 18.66 -2.35 -10.66
N LEU A 189 19.17 -2.51 -11.90
CA LEU A 189 20.55 -2.16 -12.26
C LEU A 189 20.88 -0.69 -11.99
N LYS A 190 19.89 0.21 -12.11
CA LYS A 190 20.10 1.61 -11.79
C LYS A 190 20.28 1.76 -10.29
N LYS A 191 21.45 2.23 -9.88
CA LYS A 191 21.76 2.47 -8.46
C LYS A 191 20.95 3.66 -7.95
N ARG A 192 20.13 3.41 -6.92
CA ARG A 192 19.52 4.46 -6.11
C ARG A 192 20.53 4.99 -5.08
N GLY A 193 20.83 6.29 -5.15
CA GLY A 193 21.85 6.96 -4.33
C GLY A 193 21.29 7.95 -3.29
N ARG A 194 20.06 7.75 -2.82
CA ARG A 194 19.37 8.70 -1.93
C ARG A 194 20.00 8.70 -0.53
N PRO A 195 20.52 9.84 -0.02
CA PRO A 195 21.05 9.92 1.35
C PRO A 195 19.92 10.03 2.38
N LYS A 196 20.22 9.68 3.64
CA LYS A 196 19.34 9.99 4.78
C LYS A 196 19.68 11.42 5.23
N LEU A 197 18.72 12.34 5.15
CA LEU A 197 18.93 13.77 5.44
C LEU A 197 18.02 14.23 6.59
N ARG A 198 18.44 15.28 7.32
CA ARG A 198 17.61 15.97 8.31
C ARG A 198 17.81 17.48 8.23
N LEU A 199 16.73 18.26 8.31
CA LEU A 199 16.82 19.70 8.53
C LEU A 199 17.28 20.00 9.96
N THR A 200 18.27 20.86 10.09
CA THR A 200 18.82 21.32 11.38
C THR A 200 18.47 22.79 11.62
N GLY A 201 18.41 23.19 12.88
CA GLY A 201 18.07 24.56 13.27
C GLY A 201 16.59 24.92 13.06
N ASN A 202 16.31 26.22 13.20
CA ASN A 202 14.95 26.78 13.17
C ASN A 202 14.69 27.70 11.97
N ASP A 203 15.72 28.00 11.16
CA ASP A 203 15.53 28.70 9.88
C ASP A 203 15.20 27.68 8.79
N VAL A 204 13.92 27.38 8.71
CA VAL A 204 13.35 26.32 7.86
C VAL A 204 12.17 26.89 7.06
N PRO A 205 11.84 26.32 5.88
CA PRO A 205 10.80 26.86 5.02
C PRO A 205 9.40 26.77 5.64
N THR A 206 8.44 27.51 5.10
CA THR A 206 7.05 27.44 5.57
C THR A 206 6.30 26.25 4.96
N VAL A 207 5.48 25.56 5.78
CA VAL A 207 4.74 24.36 5.38
C VAL A 207 3.27 24.42 5.79
N ASP A 208 2.38 24.15 4.82
CA ASP A 208 0.97 23.90 5.05
C ASP A 208 0.72 22.39 5.13
N VAL A 209 0.45 21.84 6.32
CA VAL A 209 0.18 20.41 6.53
C VAL A 209 -1.32 20.17 6.49
N PHE A 210 -1.81 19.49 5.45
CA PHE A 210 -3.21 19.14 5.32
C PHE A 210 -3.49 17.74 5.87
N VAL A 211 -4.50 17.61 6.73
CA VAL A 211 -5.05 16.31 7.16
C VAL A 211 -6.43 16.17 6.54
N THR A 212 -6.60 15.30 5.55
CA THR A 212 -7.88 15.14 4.84
C THR A 212 -8.72 14.02 5.44
N CYS A 213 -9.99 14.31 5.74
CA CYS A 213 -10.96 13.33 6.22
C CYS A 213 -12.33 13.51 5.53
N CYS A 214 -13.15 12.46 5.55
CA CYS A 214 -14.47 12.36 4.95
C CYS A 214 -15.34 11.35 5.71
N GLY A 215 -15.47 11.55 7.03
CA GLY A 215 -16.35 10.77 7.90
C GLY A 215 -15.73 9.49 8.47
N GLU A 216 -14.40 9.43 8.53
CA GLU A 216 -13.69 8.51 9.42
C GLU A 216 -14.05 8.78 10.90
N ASP A 217 -13.76 7.82 11.78
CA ASP A 217 -13.97 7.98 13.22
C ASP A 217 -13.11 9.12 13.79
N ASP A 218 -13.71 9.94 14.67
CA ASP A 218 -13.09 11.15 15.20
C ASP A 218 -11.73 10.83 15.87
N GLU A 219 -11.60 9.74 16.64
CA GLU A 219 -10.34 9.43 17.31
C GLU A 219 -9.24 9.00 16.34
N VAL A 220 -9.59 8.35 15.23
CA VAL A 220 -8.64 8.03 14.16
C VAL A 220 -8.07 9.33 13.56
N VAL A 221 -8.95 10.30 13.25
CA VAL A 221 -8.53 11.61 12.73
C VAL A 221 -7.69 12.36 13.76
N LEU A 222 -8.14 12.39 15.02
CA LEU A 222 -7.48 13.14 16.10
C LEU A 222 -6.09 12.58 16.42
N ASP A 223 -5.87 11.27 16.32
CA ASP A 223 -4.53 10.68 16.49
C ASP A 223 -3.55 11.17 15.42
N THR A 224 -4.00 11.23 14.17
CA THR A 224 -3.21 11.79 13.07
C THR A 224 -2.96 13.29 13.27
N VAL A 225 -3.99 14.05 13.69
CA VAL A 225 -3.86 15.50 13.96
C VAL A 225 -2.87 15.76 15.10
N ARG A 226 -2.93 15.00 16.20
CA ARG A 226 -1.97 15.10 17.30
C ARG A 226 -0.55 14.83 16.81
N GLY A 227 -0.33 13.76 16.03
CA GLY A 227 0.98 13.48 15.44
C GLY A 227 1.47 14.57 14.49
N ALA A 228 0.57 15.17 13.69
CA ALA A 228 0.89 16.29 12.82
C ALA A 228 1.20 17.58 13.58
N CYS A 229 0.59 17.81 14.74
CA CYS A 229 0.86 18.97 15.59
C CYS A 229 2.16 18.83 16.41
N ASP A 230 2.60 17.60 16.67
CA ASP A 230 3.79 17.27 17.49
C ASP A 230 5.08 17.09 16.68
N GLN A 231 5.12 17.64 15.47
CA GLN A 231 6.32 17.61 14.62
C GLN A 231 7.47 18.41 15.27
N ASP A 232 8.70 17.88 15.18
CA ASP A 232 9.91 18.65 15.50
C ASP A 232 10.13 19.69 14.40
N TYR A 233 9.41 20.80 14.49
CA TYR A 233 9.46 21.91 13.56
C TYR A 233 9.06 23.20 14.28
N PRO A 234 9.68 24.37 13.98
CA PRO A 234 9.28 25.63 14.61
C PRO A 234 7.81 25.94 14.34
N ARG A 235 7.02 26.18 15.40
CA ARG A 235 5.55 26.34 15.31
C ARG A 235 5.10 27.53 14.46
N ASP A 236 5.96 28.52 14.26
CA ASP A 236 5.76 29.67 13.39
C ASP A 236 6.07 29.39 11.91
N ARG A 237 6.64 28.22 11.61
CA ARG A 237 7.02 27.79 10.26
C ARG A 237 6.11 26.72 9.68
N PHE A 238 5.16 26.18 10.44
CA PHE A 238 4.16 25.27 9.88
C PHE A 238 2.81 25.39 10.58
N ARG A 239 1.76 25.05 9.84
CA ARG A 239 0.40 24.91 10.38
C ARG A 239 -0.22 23.62 9.93
N VAL A 240 -1.08 23.08 10.78
CA VAL A 240 -1.86 21.86 10.53
C VAL A 240 -3.28 22.28 10.23
N ILE A 241 -3.81 21.85 9.08
CA ILE A 241 -5.13 22.23 8.59
C ILE A 241 -5.93 20.95 8.38
N VAL A 242 -6.92 20.73 9.23
CA VAL A 242 -7.89 19.64 9.07
C VAL A 242 -8.88 20.05 8.00
N LEU A 243 -8.91 19.29 6.91
CA LEU A 243 -9.83 19.46 5.79
C LEU A 243 -10.92 18.40 5.88
N ASP A 244 -12.03 18.72 6.55
CA ASP A 244 -13.15 17.80 6.77
C ASP A 244 -14.19 17.91 5.65
N ASP A 245 -14.22 16.91 4.79
CA ASP A 245 -15.19 16.81 3.68
C ASP A 245 -16.55 16.26 4.14
N ALA A 246 -16.69 15.76 5.37
CA ALA A 246 -17.97 15.34 5.97
C ALA A 246 -18.66 16.46 6.76
N LYS A 247 -17.92 17.49 7.20
CA LYS A 247 -18.42 18.59 8.04
C LYS A 247 -19.03 18.05 9.35
N SER A 248 -18.26 17.21 10.05
CA SER A 248 -18.63 16.60 11.32
C SER A 248 -18.58 17.64 12.44
N ALA A 249 -19.71 17.86 13.12
CA ALA A 249 -19.80 18.79 14.23
C ALA A 249 -18.99 18.33 15.45
N THR A 250 -18.88 17.02 15.68
CA THR A 250 -18.10 16.46 16.78
C THR A 250 -16.61 16.59 16.51
N LEU A 251 -16.16 16.32 15.28
CA LEU A 251 -14.78 16.51 14.87
C LEU A 251 -14.38 17.98 14.96
N GLU A 252 -15.22 18.89 14.45
CA GLU A 252 -14.98 20.33 14.55
C GLU A 252 -14.78 20.78 16.00
N ALA A 253 -15.65 20.34 16.92
CA ALA A 253 -15.54 20.66 18.34
C ALA A 253 -14.23 20.12 18.93
N SER A 254 -13.87 18.88 18.64
CA SER A 254 -12.64 18.24 19.13
C SER A 254 -11.37 18.91 18.59
N VAL A 255 -11.33 19.27 17.30
CA VAL A 255 -10.20 19.98 16.70
C VAL A 255 -10.08 21.40 17.27
N ARG A 256 -11.21 22.11 17.45
CA ARG A 256 -11.21 23.44 18.12
C ARG A 256 -10.70 23.36 19.55
N GLN A 257 -11.03 22.29 20.27
CA GLN A 257 -10.52 22.08 21.62
C GLN A 257 -9.00 21.84 21.61
N LEU A 258 -8.47 21.02 20.68
CA LEU A 258 -7.03 20.83 20.51
C LEU A 258 -6.31 22.12 20.07
N ALA A 259 -6.96 22.98 19.30
CA ALA A 259 -6.38 24.25 18.83
C ALA A 259 -6.07 25.23 19.98
N ILE A 260 -6.68 25.06 21.16
CA ILE A 260 -6.34 25.84 22.36
C ILE A 260 -4.89 25.62 22.78
N THR A 261 -4.38 24.38 22.67
CA THR A 261 -2.99 24.03 23.00
C THR A 261 -2.06 24.05 21.78
N HIS A 262 -2.63 23.95 20.58
CA HIS A 262 -1.93 24.00 19.29
C HIS A 262 -2.43 25.19 18.46
N PRO A 263 -1.90 26.41 18.68
CA PRO A 263 -2.38 27.61 18.00
C PRO A 263 -2.13 27.61 16.47
N ASN A 264 -1.30 26.68 15.98
CA ASN A 264 -1.07 26.45 14.55
C ASN A 264 -1.99 25.36 13.95
N LEU A 265 -3.01 24.90 14.68
CA LEU A 265 -4.03 23.96 14.22
C LEU A 265 -5.28 24.71 13.76
N ILE A 266 -5.77 24.39 12.57
CA ILE A 266 -6.93 25.04 11.95
C ILE A 266 -7.89 23.96 11.45
N TYR A 267 -9.18 24.15 11.72
CA TYR A 267 -10.24 23.32 11.14
C TYR A 267 -10.87 24.05 9.96
N MET A 268 -11.09 23.33 8.86
CA MET A 268 -11.83 23.81 7.70
C MET A 268 -12.73 22.72 7.14
N ALA A 269 -13.93 23.12 6.72
CA ALA A 269 -14.86 22.25 6.00
C ALA A 269 -15.46 23.05 4.84
N ARG A 270 -15.33 22.53 3.63
CA ARG A 270 -15.86 23.19 2.43
C ARG A 270 -17.37 23.02 2.30
N GLU A 271 -18.01 23.96 1.63
CA GLU A 271 -19.40 23.81 1.24
C GLU A 271 -19.53 22.91 0.00
N LYS A 272 -20.48 21.96 0.05
CA LYS A 272 -20.79 21.07 -1.06
C LYS A 272 -22.16 21.42 -1.62
N ILE A 273 -22.18 21.95 -2.85
CA ILE A 273 -23.41 22.34 -3.54
C ILE A 273 -24.09 21.08 -4.11
N PRO A 274 -25.35 20.79 -3.75
CA PRO A 274 -26.09 19.66 -4.31
C PRO A 274 -26.11 19.67 -5.84
N GLY A 275 -25.87 18.53 -6.47
CA GLY A 275 -25.85 18.37 -7.93
C GLY A 275 -24.56 18.83 -8.62
N LYS A 276 -23.63 19.51 -7.93
CA LYS A 276 -22.31 19.83 -8.48
C LYS A 276 -21.26 18.80 -8.01
N PRO A 277 -20.46 18.22 -8.91
CA PRO A 277 -19.35 17.37 -8.51
C PRO A 277 -18.36 18.13 -7.62
N HIS A 278 -18.09 17.62 -6.43
CA HIS A 278 -17.13 18.20 -5.49
C HIS A 278 -15.73 17.54 -5.59
N HIS A 279 -15.57 16.51 -6.42
CA HIS A 279 -14.27 15.89 -6.72
C HIS A 279 -13.51 15.32 -5.50
N PHE A 280 -14.22 14.89 -4.45
CA PHE A 280 -13.67 14.12 -3.32
C PHE A 280 -12.39 14.75 -2.74
N LYS A 281 -11.36 13.93 -2.45
CA LYS A 281 -10.09 14.36 -1.87
C LYS A 281 -9.37 15.41 -2.71
N ALA A 282 -9.28 15.24 -4.03
CA ALA A 282 -8.64 16.22 -4.92
C ALA A 282 -9.28 17.61 -4.79
N GLY A 283 -10.61 17.68 -4.78
CA GLY A 283 -11.31 18.94 -4.59
C GLY A 283 -11.13 19.50 -3.18
N ASN A 284 -11.01 18.65 -2.15
CA ASN A 284 -10.82 19.09 -0.77
C ASN A 284 -9.41 19.69 -0.58
N LEU A 285 -8.40 19.03 -1.17
CA LEU A 285 -7.03 19.55 -1.23
C LEU A 285 -6.96 20.90 -1.96
N ASN A 286 -7.62 21.02 -3.12
CA ASN A 286 -7.64 22.28 -3.87
C ASN A 286 -8.36 23.40 -3.10
N TYR A 287 -9.43 23.08 -2.38
CA TYR A 287 -10.07 24.03 -1.47
C TYR A 287 -9.09 24.49 -0.39
N GLY A 288 -8.38 23.58 0.26
CA GLY A 288 -7.34 23.93 1.24
C GLY A 288 -6.24 24.83 0.64
N LEU A 289 -5.76 24.50 -0.56
CA LEU A 289 -4.75 25.30 -1.30
C LEU A 289 -5.23 26.73 -1.59
N GLU A 290 -6.53 26.93 -1.81
CA GLU A 290 -7.12 28.25 -1.96
C GLU A 290 -7.21 28.99 -0.62
N GLN A 291 -7.72 28.32 0.42
CA GLN A 291 -7.95 28.94 1.73
C GLN A 291 -6.67 29.41 2.42
N VAL A 292 -5.54 28.71 2.24
CA VAL A 292 -4.27 29.10 2.86
C VAL A 292 -3.75 30.47 2.42
N HIS A 293 -4.18 30.99 1.27
CA HIS A 293 -3.83 32.34 0.84
C HIS A 293 -4.49 33.42 1.71
N HIS A 294 -5.60 33.11 2.37
CA HIS A 294 -6.33 34.04 3.24
C HIS A 294 -5.88 33.99 4.71
N LEU A 295 -5.04 33.02 5.06
CA LEU A 295 -4.51 32.89 6.41
C LEU A 295 -3.31 33.84 6.63
N PRO A 296 -3.03 34.24 7.89
CA PRO A 296 -1.84 35.01 8.22
C PRO A 296 -0.56 34.36 7.68
N GLY A 297 0.31 35.16 7.08
CA GLY A 297 1.54 34.68 6.42
C GLY A 297 1.35 34.18 4.98
N GLY A 298 0.11 34.14 4.46
CA GLY A 298 -0.19 33.66 3.11
C GLY A 298 0.07 32.16 2.95
N ALA A 299 0.09 31.66 1.71
CA ALA A 299 0.37 30.26 1.42
C ALA A 299 1.83 29.88 1.76
N GLY A 300 2.02 28.67 2.29
CA GLY A 300 3.35 28.11 2.57
C GLY A 300 4.16 27.87 1.28
N GLN A 301 5.49 27.86 1.42
CA GLN A 301 6.39 27.50 0.31
C GLN A 301 6.20 26.03 -0.11
N PHE A 302 5.86 25.18 0.86
CA PHE A 302 5.56 23.78 0.67
C PHE A 302 4.19 23.44 1.26
N MET A 303 3.58 22.40 0.69
CA MET A 303 2.40 21.75 1.21
C MET A 303 2.75 20.31 1.54
N ALA A 304 2.19 19.78 2.61
CA ALA A 304 2.27 18.37 2.95
C ALA A 304 0.85 17.83 3.15
N ALA A 305 0.64 16.53 2.92
CA ALA A 305 -0.68 15.94 3.12
C ALA A 305 -0.60 14.61 3.85
N LEU A 306 -1.53 14.38 4.76
CA LEU A 306 -1.75 13.13 5.47
C LEU A 306 -3.20 12.66 5.26
N ASP A 307 -3.37 11.36 5.05
CA ASP A 307 -4.67 10.72 5.17
C ASP A 307 -5.10 10.68 6.65
N ALA A 308 -6.42 10.65 6.88
CA ALA A 308 -7.02 10.67 8.22
C ALA A 308 -6.45 9.62 9.19
N ASP A 309 -6.02 8.47 8.68
CA ASP A 309 -5.53 7.34 9.46
C ASP A 309 -4.01 7.19 9.47
N MET A 310 -3.26 8.12 8.86
CA MET A 310 -1.80 8.05 8.70
C MET A 310 -1.09 8.93 9.72
N ILE A 311 -0.70 8.34 10.85
CA ILE A 311 0.00 9.04 11.93
C ILE A 311 1.46 9.29 11.50
N PRO A 312 1.93 10.55 11.41
CA PRO A 312 3.32 10.85 11.07
C PRO A 312 4.26 10.64 12.26
N GLU A 313 5.50 10.25 12.00
CA GLU A 313 6.58 10.29 13.00
C GLU A 313 7.03 11.74 13.24
N GLN A 314 7.58 12.03 14.42
CA GLN A 314 7.94 13.40 14.85
C GLN A 314 8.97 14.08 13.93
N ASP A 315 9.85 13.32 13.28
CA ASP A 315 10.90 13.84 12.41
C ASP A 315 10.50 13.91 10.93
N TRP A 316 9.23 13.61 10.59
CA TRP A 316 8.74 13.50 9.21
C TRP A 316 9.06 14.73 8.36
N LEU A 317 8.69 15.94 8.78
CA LEU A 317 8.98 17.15 8.02
C LEU A 317 10.49 17.40 7.87
N ARG A 318 11.25 17.21 8.95
CA ARG A 318 12.72 17.37 8.94
C ARG A 318 13.40 16.33 8.05
N ALA A 319 12.81 15.16 7.86
CA ALA A 319 13.34 14.09 7.01
C ALA A 319 13.05 14.31 5.53
N VAL A 320 11.82 14.74 5.17
CA VAL A 320 11.39 14.83 3.78
C VAL A 320 11.85 16.14 3.11
N LEU A 321 11.68 17.30 3.77
CA LEU A 321 11.97 18.61 3.18
C LEU A 321 13.41 18.83 2.66
N PRO A 322 14.48 18.32 3.30
CA PRO A 322 15.84 18.49 2.77
C PRO A 322 15.99 18.07 1.32
N HIS A 323 15.25 17.04 0.89
CA HIS A 323 15.30 16.56 -0.49
C HIS A 323 14.73 17.56 -1.50
N LEU A 324 13.74 18.36 -1.08
CA LEU A 324 13.20 19.45 -1.89
C LEU A 324 14.09 20.70 -1.87
N LEU A 325 14.83 20.93 -0.79
CA LEU A 325 15.74 22.08 -0.68
C LEU A 325 17.06 21.87 -1.44
N VAL A 326 17.59 20.64 -1.43
CA VAL A 326 18.85 20.29 -2.12
C VAL A 326 18.70 20.36 -3.64
N ASP A 327 17.57 19.89 -4.17
CA ASP A 327 17.29 19.93 -5.61
C ASP A 327 16.12 20.88 -5.88
N PRO A 328 16.37 22.08 -6.44
CA PRO A 328 15.30 23.05 -6.71
C PRO A 328 14.29 22.55 -7.75
N LYS A 329 14.61 21.52 -8.54
CA LYS A 329 13.67 20.85 -9.45
C LYS A 329 12.93 19.67 -8.81
N MET A 330 13.17 19.37 -7.55
CA MET A 330 12.35 18.41 -6.81
C MET A 330 11.01 19.06 -6.44
N ALA A 331 9.95 18.60 -7.11
CA ALA A 331 8.60 19.07 -6.85
C ALA A 331 7.96 18.34 -5.68
N LEU A 332 8.18 17.02 -5.57
CA LEU A 332 7.48 16.19 -4.60
C LEU A 332 8.41 15.12 -4.03
N ALA A 333 8.34 14.90 -2.73
CA ALA A 333 8.98 13.77 -2.07
C ALA A 333 7.96 13.03 -1.19
N CYS A 334 7.96 11.70 -1.26
CA CYS A 334 7.03 10.84 -0.53
C CYS A 334 7.77 9.74 0.24
N PRO A 335 7.42 9.49 1.52
CA PRO A 335 7.83 8.32 2.25
C PRO A 335 6.93 7.11 1.94
N PRO A 336 7.33 5.88 2.32
CA PRO A 336 6.44 4.72 2.34
C PRO A 336 5.15 5.00 3.12
N GLN A 337 4.07 4.34 2.71
CA GLN A 337 2.93 4.08 3.57
C GLN A 337 3.15 2.73 4.23
N LEU A 338 3.27 2.74 5.56
CA LEU A 338 3.41 1.55 6.38
C LEU A 338 2.17 1.40 7.25
N PHE A 339 1.90 0.20 7.75
CA PHE A 339 0.64 -0.08 8.42
C PHE A 339 0.85 -0.82 9.74
N TYR A 340 0.03 -0.51 10.74
CA TYR A 340 0.14 -1.10 12.07
C TYR A 340 -0.99 -2.09 12.43
N ASN A 341 -2.04 -2.18 11.61
CA ASN A 341 -3.15 -3.13 11.80
C ASN A 341 -3.15 -4.27 10.75
N THR A 342 -1.97 -4.60 10.19
CA THR A 342 -1.83 -5.73 9.28
C THR A 342 -1.96 -7.04 10.06
N PRO A 343 -2.90 -7.94 9.70
CA PRO A 343 -3.10 -9.17 10.45
C PRO A 343 -1.92 -10.15 10.32
N PRO A 344 -1.75 -11.08 11.28
CA PRO A 344 -0.78 -12.16 11.16
C PRO A 344 -0.94 -12.90 9.83
N SER A 345 0.20 -13.25 9.22
CA SER A 345 0.32 -13.81 7.87
C SER A 345 -0.18 -12.94 6.72
N ASP A 346 -0.85 -11.80 6.95
CA ASP A 346 -1.38 -10.92 5.92
C ASP A 346 -2.04 -11.66 4.74
N PRO A 347 -3.13 -12.43 4.97
CA PRO A 347 -3.72 -13.32 3.97
C PRO A 347 -4.21 -12.59 2.71
N LEU A 348 -4.48 -11.29 2.80
CA LEU A 348 -4.92 -10.44 1.69
C LEU A 348 -3.79 -9.60 1.07
N ALA A 349 -2.53 -9.77 1.51
CA ALA A 349 -1.36 -9.02 1.05
C ALA A 349 -1.54 -7.48 1.11
N GLN A 350 -2.06 -6.99 2.23
CA GLN A 350 -2.38 -5.60 2.47
C GLN A 350 -1.19 -4.72 2.85
N SER A 351 -0.08 -5.28 3.34
CA SER A 351 1.03 -4.46 3.85
C SER A 351 1.72 -3.59 2.81
N LEU A 352 1.61 -3.96 1.52
CA LEU A 352 2.33 -3.33 0.42
C LEU A 352 3.87 -3.39 0.54
N ASP A 353 4.42 -4.18 1.46
CA ASP A 353 5.86 -4.28 1.71
C ASP A 353 6.69 -4.56 0.45
N PHE A 354 6.21 -5.46 -0.43
CA PHE A 354 6.88 -5.72 -1.70
C PHE A 354 6.91 -4.47 -2.59
N PHE A 355 5.82 -3.71 -2.64
CA PHE A 355 5.75 -2.47 -3.39
C PHE A 355 6.67 -1.39 -2.80
N VAL A 356 6.62 -1.15 -1.49
CA VAL A 356 7.37 -0.06 -0.83
C VAL A 356 8.87 -0.36 -0.66
N HIS A 357 9.25 -1.64 -0.53
CA HIS A 357 10.65 -2.02 -0.34
C HIS A 357 11.34 -2.48 -1.62
N VAL A 358 10.62 -2.90 -2.67
CA VAL A 358 11.23 -3.33 -3.95
C VAL A 358 10.85 -2.40 -5.09
N ILE A 359 9.56 -2.21 -5.35
CA ILE A 359 9.08 -1.53 -6.56
C ILE A 359 9.36 -0.01 -6.52
N GLU A 360 9.00 0.69 -5.44
CA GLU A 360 9.25 2.14 -5.32
C GLU A 360 10.75 2.50 -5.40
N PRO A 361 11.68 1.81 -4.73
CA PRO A 361 13.11 2.07 -4.90
C PRO A 361 13.61 1.87 -6.34
N ILE A 362 13.11 0.86 -7.06
CA ILE A 362 13.45 0.64 -8.48
C ILE A 362 12.94 1.80 -9.34
N LYS A 363 11.72 2.27 -9.08
CA LYS A 363 11.14 3.43 -9.76
C LYS A 363 11.92 4.72 -9.47
N ASP A 364 12.28 4.95 -8.21
CA ASP A 364 13.02 6.14 -7.80
C ASP A 364 14.40 6.20 -8.49
N ALA A 365 15.04 5.04 -8.70
CA ALA A 365 16.28 4.94 -9.48
C ALA A 365 16.11 5.34 -10.97
N MET A 366 14.88 5.31 -11.49
CA MET A 366 14.52 5.82 -12.82
C MET A 366 14.07 7.29 -12.81
N GLY A 367 14.10 7.96 -11.65
CA GLY A 367 13.59 9.32 -11.48
C GLY A 367 12.06 9.39 -11.43
N VAL A 368 11.42 8.32 -10.95
CA VAL A 368 9.97 8.24 -10.74
C VAL A 368 9.69 7.85 -9.30
N ALA A 369 9.14 8.76 -8.52
CA ALA A 369 8.37 8.44 -7.32
C ALA A 369 6.94 8.91 -7.55
N TRP A 370 5.96 8.03 -7.34
CA TRP A 370 4.57 8.45 -7.37
C TRP A 370 4.18 8.98 -6.01
N CYS A 371 3.31 9.99 -6.02
CA CYS A 371 2.58 10.32 -4.82
C CYS A 371 1.69 9.12 -4.49
N THR A 372 1.86 8.55 -3.31
CA THR A 372 1.10 7.39 -2.81
C THR A 372 -0.15 7.79 -2.03
N GLY A 373 -0.40 9.10 -1.87
CA GLY A 373 -1.62 9.65 -1.29
C GLY A 373 -1.46 10.25 0.11
N SER A 374 -0.40 9.93 0.86
CA SER A 374 -0.17 10.43 2.22
C SER A 374 1.31 10.56 2.56
N GLY A 375 1.64 11.45 3.50
CA GLY A 375 2.97 11.75 4.03
C GLY A 375 3.90 12.44 3.05
N TYR A 376 3.40 12.82 1.87
CA TYR A 376 4.22 13.52 0.89
C TYR A 376 4.34 15.00 1.22
N VAL A 377 5.45 15.59 0.79
CA VAL A 377 5.68 17.04 0.79
C VAL A 377 5.89 17.47 -0.65
N VAL A 378 5.27 18.59 -1.02
CA VAL A 378 5.25 19.12 -2.37
C VAL A 378 5.52 20.62 -2.38
N ARG A 379 6.31 21.08 -3.35
CA ARG A 379 6.58 22.49 -3.61
C ARG A 379 5.33 23.16 -4.17
N ARG A 380 4.91 24.28 -3.57
CA ARG A 380 3.70 24.99 -3.98
C ARG A 380 3.76 25.44 -5.44
N GLU A 381 4.88 26.01 -5.86
CA GLU A 381 5.16 26.44 -7.24
C GLU A 381 4.91 25.31 -8.26
N ALA A 382 5.39 24.09 -7.96
CA ALA A 382 5.23 22.96 -8.88
C ALA A 382 3.77 22.48 -8.98
N LEU A 383 3.00 22.59 -7.88
CA LEU A 383 1.55 22.36 -7.92
C LEU A 383 0.85 23.42 -8.76
N ASP A 384 1.20 24.70 -8.61
CA ASP A 384 0.58 25.79 -9.36
C ASP A 384 0.81 25.62 -10.88
N GLU A 385 2.02 25.22 -11.30
CA GLU A 385 2.36 24.99 -12.70
C GLU A 385 1.57 23.87 -13.40
N ILE A 386 1.10 22.87 -12.63
CA ILE A 386 0.26 21.79 -13.15
C ILE A 386 -1.24 22.08 -12.99
N GLY A 387 -1.61 23.22 -12.39
CA GLY A 387 -3.00 23.60 -12.15
C GLY A 387 -3.61 22.99 -10.87
N ASN A 388 -2.79 22.80 -9.83
CA ASN A 388 -3.12 22.13 -8.57
C ASN A 388 -3.42 20.63 -8.74
N PHE A 389 -4.16 20.02 -7.80
CA PHE A 389 -4.52 18.60 -7.88
C PHE A 389 -5.52 18.37 -9.02
N PRO A 390 -5.28 17.40 -9.92
CA PRO A 390 -6.11 17.17 -11.09
C PRO A 390 -7.49 16.66 -10.69
N LEU A 391 -8.52 17.42 -11.09
CA LEU A 391 -9.92 17.07 -10.84
C LEU A 391 -10.38 15.95 -11.78
N GLY A 392 -11.15 15.01 -11.24
CA GLY A 392 -11.78 13.94 -12.02
C GLY A 392 -10.90 12.71 -12.32
N SER A 393 -9.73 12.58 -11.69
CA SER A 393 -9.02 11.30 -11.58
C SER A 393 -9.46 10.55 -10.31
N LEU A 394 -9.59 9.22 -10.38
CA LEU A 394 -9.78 8.37 -9.18
C LEU A 394 -8.46 8.08 -8.43
N ALA A 395 -7.33 8.47 -9.02
CA ALA A 395 -5.99 8.41 -8.45
C ALA A 395 -5.33 9.79 -8.68
N GLU A 396 -5.83 10.80 -7.98
CA GLU A 396 -5.35 12.18 -8.12
C GLU A 396 -3.87 12.30 -7.75
N ASP A 397 -3.41 11.49 -6.81
CA ASP A 397 -2.03 11.40 -6.33
C ASP A 397 -1.05 10.98 -7.45
N VAL A 398 -1.30 9.83 -8.08
CA VAL A 398 -0.51 9.34 -9.21
C VAL A 398 -0.57 10.32 -10.36
N ALA A 399 -1.75 10.90 -10.64
CA ALA A 399 -1.91 11.90 -11.69
C ALA A 399 -1.08 13.17 -11.40
N THR A 400 -1.11 13.71 -10.18
CA THR A 400 -0.31 14.88 -9.75
C THR A 400 1.17 14.67 -10.00
N SER A 401 1.73 13.58 -9.45
CA SER A 401 3.16 13.29 -9.61
C SER A 401 3.55 13.05 -11.06
N THR A 402 2.68 12.44 -11.86
CA THR A 402 2.92 12.21 -13.29
C THR A 402 2.89 13.53 -14.09
N LEU A 403 1.94 14.43 -13.81
CA LEU A 403 1.88 15.75 -14.45
C LEU A 403 3.10 16.61 -14.10
N MET A 404 3.60 16.53 -12.87
CA MET A 404 4.85 17.20 -12.45
C MET A 404 6.04 16.72 -13.30
N LEU A 405 6.20 15.40 -13.47
CA LEU A 405 7.25 14.85 -14.34
C LEU A 405 7.08 15.34 -15.79
N GLY A 406 5.84 15.48 -16.26
CA GLY A 406 5.51 16.02 -17.57
C GLY A 406 5.91 17.48 -17.80
N LYS A 407 5.99 18.26 -16.72
CA LYS A 407 6.48 19.65 -16.68
C LYS A 407 7.99 19.74 -16.41
N GLY A 408 8.70 18.61 -16.30
CA GLY A 408 10.15 18.56 -16.12
C GLY A 408 10.59 18.67 -14.67
N TRP A 409 9.64 18.65 -13.72
CA TRP A 409 9.95 18.50 -12.30
C TRP A 409 10.39 17.07 -11.99
N LYS A 410 11.03 16.89 -10.84
CA LYS A 410 11.47 15.59 -10.31
C LYS A 410 10.64 15.20 -9.10
N THR A 411 10.54 13.90 -8.88
CA THR A 411 9.93 13.31 -7.70
C THR A 411 10.92 12.41 -6.98
N ALA A 412 10.76 12.25 -5.66
CA ALA A 412 11.65 11.44 -4.82
C ALA A 412 10.87 10.52 -3.89
N TYR A 413 11.33 9.28 -3.81
CA TYR A 413 10.90 8.34 -2.78
C TYR A 413 11.91 8.39 -1.63
N ILE A 414 11.44 8.60 -0.39
CA ILE A 414 12.28 8.68 0.82
C ILE A 414 12.06 7.38 1.59
N HIS A 415 13.05 6.48 1.60
CA HIS A 415 12.87 5.10 2.07
C HIS A 415 13.02 4.99 3.60
N GLU A 416 12.27 5.81 4.31
CA GLU A 416 12.28 5.90 5.77
C GLU A 416 10.86 5.69 6.34
N PRO A 417 10.70 4.98 7.46
CA PRO A 417 9.39 4.72 8.06
C PRO A 417 8.86 5.96 8.79
N LEU A 418 8.38 6.97 8.06
CA LEU A 418 8.02 8.30 8.59
C LEU A 418 6.51 8.48 8.85
N GLN A 419 5.68 7.50 8.54
CA GLN A 419 4.25 7.50 8.84
C GLN A 419 3.73 6.07 8.93
N PHE A 420 2.65 5.88 9.69
CA PHE A 420 2.00 4.60 9.84
C PHE A 420 0.48 4.76 9.88
N GLY A 421 -0.23 3.99 9.05
CA GLY A 421 -1.69 4.00 9.01
C GLY A 421 -2.35 2.65 9.10
N THR A 422 -3.59 2.57 8.60
CA THR A 422 -4.41 1.36 8.67
C THR A 422 -4.73 0.78 7.30
N VAL A 423 -4.84 -0.54 7.24
CA VAL A 423 -5.38 -1.28 6.10
C VAL A 423 -6.86 -1.58 6.35
N PRO A 424 -7.66 -1.81 5.29
CA PRO A 424 -9.07 -2.20 5.44
C PRO A 424 -9.25 -3.42 6.36
N GLU A 425 -10.25 -3.37 7.23
CA GLU A 425 -10.50 -4.41 8.24
C GLU A 425 -11.25 -5.63 7.70
N ASP A 426 -11.89 -5.50 6.53
CA ASP A 426 -12.73 -6.54 5.96
C ASP A 426 -12.41 -6.82 4.48
N PHE A 427 -12.91 -7.94 3.96
CA PHE A 427 -12.65 -8.37 2.60
C PHE A 427 -13.26 -7.40 1.58
N GLY A 428 -14.46 -6.87 1.86
CA GLY A 428 -15.16 -5.94 0.99
C GLY A 428 -14.44 -4.60 0.83
N GLY A 429 -13.91 -4.04 1.91
CA GLY A 429 -13.10 -2.83 1.94
C GLY A 429 -11.79 -3.03 1.18
N HIS A 430 -11.13 -4.18 1.36
CA HIS A 430 -9.94 -4.54 0.58
C HIS A 430 -10.23 -4.58 -0.92
N LEU A 431 -11.28 -5.29 -1.36
CA LEU A 431 -11.66 -5.36 -2.78
C LEU A 431 -11.94 -3.98 -3.38
N LYS A 432 -12.72 -3.16 -2.68
CA LYS A 432 -13.04 -1.78 -3.11
C LYS A 432 -11.78 -0.94 -3.25
N GLN A 433 -10.83 -1.07 -2.31
CA GLN A 433 -9.58 -0.33 -2.35
C GLN A 433 -8.75 -0.70 -3.57
N ARG A 434 -8.50 -2.00 -3.78
CA ARG A 434 -7.61 -2.48 -4.85
C ARG A 434 -8.20 -2.29 -6.24
N THR A 435 -9.50 -2.53 -6.41
CA THR A 435 -10.17 -2.30 -7.70
C THR A 435 -10.21 -0.82 -8.07
N ARG A 436 -10.45 0.08 -7.09
CA ARG A 436 -10.36 1.53 -7.30
C ARG A 436 -8.97 1.98 -7.73
N TRP A 437 -7.91 1.48 -7.09
CA TRP A 437 -6.54 1.80 -7.51
C TRP A 437 -6.23 1.33 -8.94
N ALA A 438 -6.68 0.14 -9.31
CA ALA A 438 -6.49 -0.36 -10.67
C ALA A 438 -7.24 0.48 -11.71
N ILE A 439 -8.51 0.84 -11.45
CA ILE A 439 -9.29 1.72 -12.32
C ILE A 439 -8.64 3.10 -12.42
N GLY A 440 -8.27 3.72 -11.29
CA GLY A 440 -7.65 5.04 -11.26
C GLY A 440 -6.31 5.09 -12.00
N THR A 441 -5.53 4.00 -11.93
CA THR A 441 -4.28 3.84 -12.68
C THR A 441 -4.55 3.81 -14.18
N VAL A 442 -5.50 2.99 -14.65
CA VAL A 442 -5.84 2.89 -16.07
C VAL A 442 -6.47 4.19 -16.59
N ASP A 443 -7.36 4.81 -15.82
CA ASP A 443 -8.00 6.08 -16.15
C ASP A 443 -6.98 7.20 -16.34
N THR A 444 -6.07 7.36 -15.37
CA THR A 444 -4.97 8.33 -15.43
C THR A 444 -4.08 8.06 -16.64
N ALA A 445 -3.74 6.79 -16.89
CA ALA A 445 -2.92 6.42 -18.03
C ALA A 445 -3.60 6.78 -19.36
N VAL A 446 -4.89 6.46 -19.55
CA VAL A 446 -5.62 6.81 -20.78
C VAL A 446 -5.64 8.32 -20.99
N LYS A 447 -5.95 9.11 -19.95
CA LYS A 447 -5.94 10.58 -20.02
C LYS A 447 -4.57 11.15 -20.40
N LEU A 448 -3.50 10.51 -19.93
CA LEU A 448 -2.11 10.87 -20.22
C LEU A 448 -1.51 10.12 -21.41
N LYS A 449 -2.34 9.48 -22.25
CA LYS A 449 -1.91 8.73 -23.45
C LYS A 449 -0.79 7.71 -23.13
N PHE A 450 -1.00 6.98 -22.03
CA PHE A 450 -0.08 6.00 -21.42
C PHE A 450 1.32 6.54 -21.14
N CYS A 451 1.45 7.85 -20.93
CA CYS A 451 2.72 8.58 -20.79
C CYS A 451 3.65 8.47 -22.00
N LEU A 452 3.14 8.07 -23.16
CA LEU A 452 3.96 7.83 -24.34
C LEU A 452 4.17 9.11 -25.17
N TRP A 453 3.15 9.96 -25.32
CA TRP A 453 3.22 11.21 -26.09
C TRP A 453 2.19 12.26 -25.60
N GLY A 454 2.35 13.50 -26.06
CA GLY A 454 1.46 14.64 -25.74
C GLY A 454 2.10 15.67 -24.81
N ASP A 455 1.49 16.86 -24.74
CA ASP A 455 2.04 18.02 -24.02
C ASP A 455 2.16 17.78 -22.51
N ALA A 456 1.18 17.07 -21.94
CA ALA A 456 1.13 16.75 -20.51
C ALA A 456 2.29 15.87 -20.03
N VAL A 457 3.03 15.22 -20.94
CA VAL A 457 4.19 14.37 -20.61
C VAL A 457 5.46 14.80 -21.35
N ARG A 458 5.45 15.97 -22.00
CA ARG A 458 6.48 16.41 -22.96
C ARG A 458 7.89 16.38 -22.39
N GLN A 459 8.07 16.81 -21.14
CA GLN A 459 9.38 16.91 -20.51
C GLN A 459 9.81 15.64 -19.75
N MET A 460 9.01 14.57 -19.78
CA MET A 460 9.42 13.29 -19.20
C MET A 460 10.59 12.68 -19.97
N THR A 461 11.56 12.17 -19.23
CA THR A 461 12.64 11.32 -19.75
C THR A 461 12.09 10.00 -20.28
N VAL A 462 12.87 9.32 -21.13
CA VAL A 462 12.52 7.99 -21.65
C VAL A 462 12.25 6.98 -20.52
N ALA A 463 13.05 7.01 -19.45
CA ALA A 463 12.88 6.10 -18.32
C ALA A 463 11.56 6.36 -17.56
N GLN A 464 11.19 7.64 -17.39
CA GLN A 464 9.92 8.02 -16.76
C GLN A 464 8.72 7.60 -17.60
N ARG A 465 8.76 7.83 -18.92
CA ARG A 465 7.72 7.39 -19.86
C ARG A 465 7.55 5.88 -19.84
N PHE A 466 8.67 5.14 -19.89
CA PHE A 466 8.67 3.69 -19.81
C PHE A 466 8.05 3.18 -18.50
N SER A 467 8.41 3.77 -17.36
CA SER A 467 7.82 3.41 -16.06
C SER A 467 6.31 3.67 -16.01
N GLY A 468 5.85 4.82 -16.53
CA GLY A 468 4.42 5.16 -16.58
C GLY A 468 3.63 4.22 -17.50
N PHE A 469 4.15 3.93 -18.69
CA PHE A 469 3.57 2.98 -19.63
C PHE A 469 3.47 1.57 -19.04
N LEU A 470 4.58 1.07 -18.48
CA LEU A 470 4.68 -0.29 -17.98
C LEU A 470 3.66 -0.57 -16.87
N TYR A 471 3.54 0.35 -15.90
CA TYR A 471 2.62 0.17 -14.78
C TYR A 471 1.14 0.20 -15.17
N ALA A 472 0.77 1.12 -16.06
CA ALA A 472 -0.57 1.17 -16.60
C ALA A 472 -0.92 -0.12 -17.36
N THR A 473 0.02 -0.62 -18.16
CA THR A 473 -0.18 -1.82 -18.96
C THR A 473 -0.26 -3.07 -18.08
N LEU A 474 0.54 -3.17 -17.00
CA LEU A 474 0.44 -4.26 -16.01
C LEU A 474 -0.97 -4.40 -15.41
N SER A 475 -1.68 -3.28 -15.20
CA SER A 475 -3.08 -3.32 -14.76
C SER A 475 -4.00 -3.94 -15.82
N LEU A 476 -3.81 -3.60 -17.09
CA LEU A 476 -4.58 -4.17 -18.21
C LEU A 476 -4.28 -5.67 -18.45
N TYR A 477 -3.06 -6.13 -18.15
CA TYR A 477 -2.71 -7.55 -18.29
C TYR A 477 -3.48 -8.49 -17.37
N THR A 478 -4.11 -7.98 -16.32
CA THR A 478 -5.03 -8.78 -15.50
C THR A 478 -6.15 -9.38 -16.35
N LEU A 479 -6.52 -8.77 -17.49
CA LEU A 479 -7.46 -9.32 -18.47
C LEU A 479 -6.94 -10.63 -19.10
N LEU A 480 -5.70 -10.60 -19.60
CA LEU A 480 -5.06 -11.79 -20.21
C LEU A 480 -4.81 -12.86 -19.15
N LEU A 481 -4.31 -12.48 -17.97
CA LEU A 481 -4.09 -13.41 -16.87
C LEU A 481 -5.38 -14.10 -16.44
N THR A 482 -6.49 -13.34 -16.34
CA THR A 482 -7.80 -13.91 -16.01
C THR A 482 -8.26 -14.90 -17.07
N ALA A 483 -8.16 -14.55 -18.36
CA ALA A 483 -8.50 -15.45 -19.45
C ALA A 483 -7.66 -16.74 -19.40
N SER A 484 -6.36 -16.62 -19.16
CA SER A 484 -5.45 -17.77 -19.04
C SER A 484 -5.79 -18.66 -17.84
N ILE A 485 -6.09 -18.10 -16.67
CA ILE A 485 -6.49 -18.86 -15.49
C ILE A 485 -7.70 -19.73 -15.83
N PHE A 486 -8.78 -19.15 -16.39
CA PHE A 486 -9.99 -19.91 -16.71
C PHE A 486 -9.83 -20.91 -17.87
N ALA A 487 -8.81 -20.76 -18.72
CA ALA A 487 -8.51 -21.73 -19.77
C ALA A 487 -7.91 -23.04 -19.24
N ILE A 488 -7.21 -23.01 -18.10
CA ILE A 488 -6.52 -24.18 -17.49
C ILE A 488 -7.44 -25.39 -17.26
N PRO A 489 -8.57 -25.28 -16.53
CA PRO A 489 -9.46 -26.43 -16.34
C PRO A 489 -10.01 -27.00 -17.65
N ILE A 490 -10.25 -26.13 -18.65
CA ILE A 490 -10.79 -26.54 -19.95
C ILE A 490 -9.76 -27.39 -20.70
N ILE A 491 -8.50 -26.96 -20.75
CA ILE A 491 -7.44 -27.73 -21.44
C ILE A 491 -7.15 -29.05 -20.74
N LEU A 492 -7.19 -29.10 -19.40
CA LEU A 492 -7.02 -30.34 -18.63
C LEU A 492 -8.16 -31.34 -18.92
N LEU A 493 -9.39 -30.85 -19.07
CA LEU A 493 -10.54 -31.70 -19.43
C LEU A 493 -10.55 -32.13 -20.89
N TRP A 494 -9.83 -31.44 -21.77
CA TRP A 494 -9.82 -31.71 -23.21
C TRP A 494 -9.33 -33.11 -23.56
N GLY A 495 -8.43 -33.68 -22.74
CA GLY A 495 -7.91 -35.04 -22.95
C GLY A 495 -7.11 -35.20 -24.24
N LYS A 496 -6.57 -34.09 -24.77
CA LYS A 496 -5.63 -34.06 -25.89
C LYS A 496 -4.22 -33.87 -25.34
N GLN A 497 -3.23 -34.29 -26.12
CA GLN A 497 -1.83 -34.10 -25.78
C GLN A 497 -1.51 -32.61 -25.68
N LEU A 498 -1.16 -32.16 -24.47
CA LEU A 498 -0.85 -30.77 -24.15
C LEU A 498 0.64 -30.46 -24.41
N VAL A 499 1.51 -31.42 -24.11
CA VAL A 499 2.95 -31.35 -24.41
C VAL A 499 3.24 -32.30 -25.58
N ALA A 500 3.28 -31.75 -26.79
CA ALA A 500 3.57 -32.52 -28.00
C ALA A 500 5.08 -32.61 -28.26
N TYR A 501 5.54 -33.80 -28.62
CA TYR A 501 6.92 -34.13 -28.97
C TYR A 501 6.93 -35.33 -29.92
N ALA A 502 7.94 -35.42 -30.79
CA ALA A 502 8.07 -36.50 -31.79
C ALA A 502 8.87 -37.70 -31.26
N THR A 503 9.86 -37.45 -30.39
CA THR A 503 10.78 -38.48 -29.88
C THR A 503 11.01 -38.31 -28.38
N GLN A 504 11.40 -39.40 -27.69
CA GLN A 504 11.75 -39.35 -26.27
C GLN A 504 12.90 -38.37 -25.98
N GLU A 505 13.83 -38.22 -26.92
CA GLU A 505 14.88 -37.22 -26.83
C GLU A 505 14.32 -35.80 -26.72
N GLN A 506 13.35 -35.44 -27.57
CA GLN A 506 12.69 -34.13 -27.50
C GLN A 506 11.97 -33.92 -26.16
N LEU A 507 11.33 -34.94 -25.61
CA LEU A 507 10.71 -34.85 -24.28
C LEU A 507 11.77 -34.59 -23.20
N ARG A 508 12.93 -35.24 -23.25
CA ARG A 508 14.05 -34.98 -22.31
C ARG A 508 14.54 -33.53 -22.41
N TRP A 509 14.75 -33.02 -23.62
CA TRP A 509 15.13 -31.62 -23.83
C TRP A 509 14.11 -30.65 -23.23
N LEU A 510 12.80 -30.92 -23.41
CA LEU A 510 11.73 -30.12 -22.81
C LEU A 510 11.77 -30.17 -21.28
N ILE A 511 11.97 -31.35 -20.69
CA ILE A 511 12.09 -31.52 -19.24
C ILE A 511 13.29 -30.72 -18.71
N TRP A 512 14.45 -30.82 -19.36
CA TRP A 512 15.66 -30.10 -18.94
C TRP A 512 15.51 -28.58 -19.04
N ALA A 513 14.91 -28.09 -20.13
CA ALA A 513 14.64 -26.67 -20.30
C ALA A 513 13.61 -26.15 -19.29
N CYS A 514 12.54 -26.92 -19.04
CA CYS A 514 11.52 -26.60 -18.03
C CYS A 514 12.12 -26.59 -16.61
N PHE A 515 12.96 -27.57 -16.28
CA PHE A 515 13.71 -27.63 -15.03
C PHE A 515 14.60 -26.40 -14.86
N ALA A 516 15.45 -26.10 -15.84
CA ALA A 516 16.36 -24.96 -15.79
C ALA A 516 15.60 -23.62 -15.61
N SER A 517 14.52 -23.42 -16.36
CA SER A 517 13.66 -22.24 -16.21
C SER A 517 13.00 -22.18 -14.83
N THR A 518 12.46 -23.28 -14.33
CA THR A 518 11.79 -23.33 -13.01
C THR A 518 12.75 -23.02 -11.87
N ILE A 519 13.92 -23.68 -11.84
CA ILE A 519 14.93 -23.45 -10.80
C ILE A 519 15.49 -22.03 -10.88
N SER A 520 15.75 -21.53 -12.09
CA SER A 520 16.18 -20.14 -12.28
C SER A 520 15.14 -19.14 -11.76
N ASN A 521 13.86 -19.37 -12.03
CA ASN A 521 12.79 -18.54 -11.51
C ASN A 521 12.74 -18.55 -9.97
N ARG A 522 12.89 -19.72 -9.33
CA ARG A 522 12.92 -19.83 -7.86
C ARG A 522 14.07 -19.05 -7.24
N ILE A 523 15.27 -19.16 -7.80
CA ILE A 523 16.45 -18.41 -7.34
C ILE A 523 16.22 -16.90 -7.52
N CYS A 524 15.62 -16.49 -8.65
CA CYS A 524 15.30 -15.11 -8.93
C CYS A 524 14.26 -14.55 -7.94
N GLU A 525 13.17 -15.28 -7.69
CA GLU A 525 12.12 -14.92 -6.70
C GLU A 525 12.71 -14.76 -5.30
N PHE A 526 13.56 -15.72 -4.88
CA PHE A 526 14.23 -15.64 -3.59
C PHE A 526 15.06 -14.35 -3.48
N ALA A 527 15.90 -14.05 -4.47
CA ALA A 527 16.72 -12.86 -4.48
C ALA A 527 15.89 -11.56 -4.52
N LEU A 528 14.82 -11.54 -5.31
CA LEU A 528 13.94 -10.39 -5.50
C LEU A 528 13.13 -10.05 -4.24
N PHE A 529 12.71 -11.05 -3.47
CA PHE A 529 11.81 -10.86 -2.32
C PHE A 529 12.52 -10.57 -1.01
N ILE A 530 13.84 -10.83 -0.90
CA ILE A 530 14.65 -10.55 0.30
C ILE A 530 14.37 -9.20 0.96
N PRO A 531 14.25 -8.08 0.21
CA PRO A 531 13.98 -6.76 0.78
C PRO A 531 12.72 -6.62 1.61
N ALA A 532 11.63 -7.22 1.13
CA ALA A 532 10.30 -7.16 1.73
C ALA A 532 10.05 -8.38 2.64
N GLY A 533 10.94 -9.37 2.58
CA GLY A 533 10.74 -10.70 3.15
C GLY A 533 10.26 -11.69 2.08
N TYR A 534 10.90 -12.85 2.03
CA TYR A 534 10.61 -13.90 1.05
C TYR A 534 9.13 -14.33 1.04
N HIS A 535 8.56 -14.62 2.22
CA HIS A 535 7.15 -15.00 2.34
C HIS A 535 6.19 -13.86 1.97
N THR A 536 6.58 -12.61 2.23
CA THR A 536 5.80 -11.43 1.82
C THR A 536 5.72 -11.35 0.30
N GLY A 537 6.84 -11.56 -0.40
CA GLY A 537 6.86 -11.61 -1.86
C GLY A 537 6.01 -12.76 -2.42
N GLN A 538 6.09 -13.97 -1.84
CA GLN A 538 5.23 -15.08 -2.22
C GLN A 538 3.74 -14.76 -2.07
N ARG A 539 3.34 -14.15 -0.94
CA ARG A 539 1.95 -13.70 -0.74
C ARG A 539 1.54 -12.67 -1.77
N GLY A 540 2.45 -11.75 -2.13
CA GLY A 540 2.26 -10.80 -3.22
C GLY A 540 1.95 -11.49 -4.57
N SER A 541 2.71 -12.52 -4.94
CA SER A 541 2.47 -13.29 -6.16
C SER A 541 1.11 -14.01 -6.14
N ARG A 542 0.72 -14.59 -5.00
CA ARG A 542 -0.59 -15.23 -4.83
C ARG A 542 -1.74 -14.22 -4.89
N TYR A 543 -1.54 -13.05 -4.30
CA TYR A 543 -2.46 -11.92 -4.37
C TYR A 543 -2.75 -11.51 -5.81
N GLN A 544 -1.72 -11.43 -6.66
CA GLN A 544 -1.91 -11.11 -8.07
C GLN A 544 -2.83 -12.11 -8.79
N LEU A 545 -2.73 -13.40 -8.48
CA LEU A 545 -3.57 -14.44 -9.07
C LEU A 545 -5.04 -14.32 -8.65
N TRP A 546 -5.32 -14.20 -7.35
CA TRP A 546 -6.71 -14.17 -6.88
C TRP A 546 -7.39 -12.83 -7.08
N MET A 547 -6.65 -11.72 -7.13
CA MET A 547 -7.22 -10.41 -7.46
C MET A 547 -7.44 -10.19 -8.95
N ALA A 548 -6.74 -10.91 -9.83
CA ALA A 548 -6.81 -10.69 -11.28
C ALA A 548 -8.25 -10.70 -11.82
N PRO A 549 -9.14 -11.67 -11.48
CA PRO A 549 -10.49 -11.68 -12.01
C PRO A 549 -11.35 -10.48 -11.57
N TYR A 550 -11.16 -9.99 -10.33
CA TYR A 550 -11.87 -8.79 -9.86
C TYR A 550 -11.40 -7.54 -10.61
N ILE A 551 -10.09 -7.37 -10.75
CA ILE A 551 -9.51 -6.23 -11.46
C ILE A 551 -9.92 -6.27 -12.94
N ALA A 552 -9.84 -7.44 -13.58
CA ALA A 552 -10.25 -7.66 -14.96
C ALA A 552 -11.72 -7.28 -15.17
N LEU A 553 -12.62 -7.79 -14.32
CA LEU A 553 -14.04 -7.46 -14.40
C LEU A 553 -14.28 -5.95 -14.25
N CYS A 554 -13.61 -5.32 -13.28
CA CYS A 554 -13.70 -3.88 -13.07
C CYS A 554 -13.22 -3.07 -14.29
N ILE A 555 -12.10 -3.44 -14.90
CA ILE A 555 -11.57 -2.79 -16.11
C ILE A 555 -12.55 -2.96 -17.27
N VAL A 556 -13.03 -4.18 -17.51
CA VAL A 556 -14.00 -4.48 -18.58
C VAL A 556 -15.26 -3.62 -18.41
N ARG A 557 -15.82 -3.56 -17.21
CA ARG A 557 -17.04 -2.79 -16.94
C ARG A 557 -16.84 -1.29 -17.03
N SER A 558 -15.65 -0.79 -16.69
CA SER A 558 -15.37 0.65 -16.65
C SER A 558 -14.99 1.22 -18.02
N PHE A 559 -14.28 0.45 -18.85
CA PHE A 559 -13.67 0.96 -20.08
C PHE A 559 -14.09 0.25 -21.36
N ILE A 560 -14.65 -0.96 -21.29
CA ILE A 560 -14.92 -1.80 -22.49
C ILE A 560 -16.43 -1.95 -22.72
N LEU A 561 -17.19 -2.30 -21.69
CA LEU A 561 -18.62 -2.59 -21.84
C LEU A 561 -19.46 -1.32 -21.94
N PRO A 562 -20.43 -1.25 -22.87
CA PRO A 562 -21.43 -0.19 -22.88
C PRO A 562 -22.39 -0.34 -21.69
N ARG A 563 -23.03 0.75 -21.27
CA ARG A 563 -23.91 0.78 -20.08
C ARG A 563 -25.02 -0.27 -20.10
N TRP A 564 -25.60 -0.56 -21.27
CA TRP A 564 -26.67 -1.55 -21.43
C TRP A 564 -26.19 -3.00 -21.27
N LEU A 565 -24.89 -3.28 -21.40
CA LEU A 565 -24.27 -4.59 -21.09
C LEU A 565 -23.69 -4.63 -19.66
N GLY A 566 -24.14 -3.72 -18.79
CA GLY A 566 -23.64 -3.63 -17.41
C GLY A 566 -22.33 -2.85 -17.28
N GLY A 567 -21.93 -2.10 -18.31
CA GLY A 567 -20.89 -1.08 -18.20
C GLY A 567 -21.25 -0.06 -17.11
N GLN A 568 -20.29 0.27 -16.26
CA GLN A 568 -20.50 1.13 -15.10
C GLN A 568 -19.66 2.40 -15.24
N ALA A 569 -20.31 3.54 -15.04
CA ALA A 569 -19.58 4.79 -14.84
C ALA A 569 -18.81 4.69 -13.52
N GLN A 570 -17.62 5.28 -13.50
CA GLN A 570 -16.76 5.35 -12.33
C GLN A 570 -17.50 6.06 -11.18
N ALA A 571 -17.90 5.30 -10.15
CA ALA A 571 -18.47 5.84 -8.92
C ALA A 571 -17.44 5.71 -7.79
N PHE A 572 -17.03 6.83 -7.20
CA PHE A 572 -16.11 6.84 -6.05
C PHE A 572 -16.91 6.90 -4.76
N LYS A 573 -16.56 6.02 -3.81
CA LYS A 573 -16.96 6.14 -2.41
C LYS A 573 -15.69 6.14 -1.55
N PRO A 574 -15.51 7.12 -0.64
CA PRO A 574 -14.36 7.14 0.27
C PRO A 574 -14.28 5.82 1.04
N THR A 575 -13.07 5.28 1.18
CA THR A 575 -12.87 3.93 1.74
C THR A 575 -12.68 3.94 3.25
N GLY A 576 -12.16 5.03 3.82
CA GLY A 576 -12.02 5.21 5.27
C GLY A 576 -13.35 5.34 6.02
N SER A 577 -14.42 5.80 5.37
CA SER A 577 -15.74 5.97 5.98
C SER A 577 -16.68 4.76 5.82
N LEU A 578 -16.16 3.60 5.40
CA LEU A 578 -16.94 2.38 5.28
C LEU A 578 -16.82 1.56 6.57
N SER A 579 -17.93 1.44 7.30
CA SER A 579 -18.05 0.47 8.39
C SER A 579 -17.85 -0.96 7.89
N SER A 580 -17.11 -1.78 8.67
CA SER A 580 -16.95 -3.21 8.42
C SER A 580 -18.30 -3.93 8.52
N ALA A 581 -18.86 -4.40 7.41
CA ALA A 581 -20.19 -4.99 7.42
C ALA A 581 -20.22 -6.36 8.12
N LEU A 582 -19.09 -7.06 8.12
CA LEU A 582 -18.93 -8.42 8.64
C LEU A 582 -18.12 -8.48 9.95
N GLU A 583 -17.46 -7.39 10.35
CA GLU A 583 -16.63 -7.29 11.55
C GLU A 583 -15.60 -8.43 11.63
N GLU A 584 -15.01 -8.79 10.49
CA GLU A 584 -14.32 -10.08 10.28
C GLU A 584 -13.13 -10.28 11.23
N ARG A 585 -12.47 -9.19 11.61
CA ARG A 585 -11.27 -9.21 12.47
C ARG A 585 -11.55 -9.12 13.95
N ASP A 586 -12.75 -8.71 14.34
CA ASP A 586 -13.12 -8.58 15.74
C ASP A 586 -13.65 -9.92 16.27
N PRO A 587 -12.97 -10.60 17.21
CA PRO A 587 -13.40 -11.91 17.68
C PRO A 587 -14.76 -11.90 18.40
N LYS A 588 -15.21 -10.75 18.92
CA LYS A 588 -16.48 -10.59 19.63
C LYS A 588 -17.61 -10.22 18.68
N ARG A 589 -17.36 -9.37 17.68
CA ARG A 589 -18.38 -8.86 16.75
C ARG A 589 -18.49 -9.63 15.43
N ARG A 590 -17.48 -10.45 15.08
CA ARG A 590 -17.42 -11.26 13.85
C ARG A 590 -18.72 -12.04 13.64
N LYS A 591 -19.38 -11.80 12.51
CA LYS A 591 -20.57 -12.55 12.08
C LYS A 591 -20.24 -14.03 11.90
N ASN A 592 -21.19 -14.93 12.10
CA ASN A 592 -20.96 -16.38 11.96
C ASN A 592 -20.46 -16.79 10.56
N MET A 593 -19.82 -17.96 10.47
CA MET A 593 -19.19 -18.46 9.24
C MET A 593 -20.15 -18.55 8.05
N LEU A 594 -21.41 -18.98 8.26
CA LEU A 594 -22.38 -19.14 7.17
C LEU A 594 -22.77 -17.79 6.57
N VAL A 595 -22.92 -16.75 7.40
CA VAL A 595 -23.19 -15.39 6.94
C VAL A 595 -22.00 -14.86 6.14
N ARG A 596 -20.77 -15.05 6.64
CA ARG A 596 -19.55 -14.63 5.92
C ARG A 596 -19.42 -15.33 4.58
N LEU A 597 -19.58 -16.66 4.54
CA LEU A 597 -19.56 -17.44 3.30
C LEU A 597 -20.61 -16.94 2.32
N ARG A 598 -21.86 -16.72 2.76
CA ARG A 598 -22.92 -16.20 1.90
C ARG A 598 -22.54 -14.83 1.31
N VAL A 599 -22.09 -13.90 2.14
CA VAL A 599 -21.75 -12.54 1.69
C VAL A 599 -20.51 -12.54 0.80
N ILE A 600 -19.44 -13.22 1.18
CA ILE A 600 -18.18 -13.22 0.41
C ILE A 600 -18.33 -13.97 -0.90
N LEU A 601 -18.96 -15.15 -0.90
CA LEU A 601 -19.13 -15.94 -2.12
C LEU A 601 -20.14 -15.29 -3.09
N LEU A 602 -21.27 -14.77 -2.59
CA LEU A 602 -22.32 -14.25 -3.45
C LEU A 602 -22.17 -12.74 -3.71
N ASN A 603 -22.11 -11.91 -2.67
CA ASN A 603 -22.11 -10.45 -2.83
C ASN A 603 -20.76 -9.93 -3.32
N TYR A 604 -19.66 -10.51 -2.84
CA TYR A 604 -18.31 -10.21 -3.33
C TYR A 604 -17.85 -11.19 -4.41
N MET A 605 -18.75 -11.98 -4.97
CA MET A 605 -18.51 -12.87 -6.11
C MET A 605 -17.43 -13.94 -5.92
N ALA A 606 -16.97 -14.24 -4.70
CA ALA A 606 -15.92 -15.24 -4.51
C ALA A 606 -16.34 -16.68 -4.87
N PHE A 607 -17.61 -16.92 -5.23
CA PHE A 607 -18.07 -18.22 -5.74
C PHE A 607 -17.30 -18.68 -6.99
N PHE A 608 -16.83 -17.77 -7.86
CA PHE A 608 -16.07 -18.19 -9.04
C PHE A 608 -14.73 -18.81 -8.65
N HIS A 609 -14.13 -18.39 -7.52
CA HIS A 609 -12.92 -19.02 -7.01
C HIS A 609 -13.19 -20.45 -6.57
N LEU A 610 -14.26 -20.66 -5.80
CA LEU A 610 -14.70 -21.98 -5.37
C LEU A 610 -14.95 -22.89 -6.58
N ALA A 611 -15.71 -22.39 -7.57
CA ALA A 611 -16.00 -23.14 -8.80
C ALA A 611 -14.72 -23.45 -9.58
N PHE A 612 -13.82 -22.48 -9.73
CA PHE A 612 -12.54 -22.67 -10.40
C PHE A 612 -11.71 -23.76 -9.75
N VAL A 613 -11.53 -23.68 -8.42
CA VAL A 613 -10.71 -24.66 -7.67
C VAL A 613 -11.32 -26.04 -7.79
N TYR A 614 -12.64 -26.17 -7.60
CA TYR A 614 -13.34 -27.44 -7.73
C TYR A 614 -13.17 -28.05 -9.14
N VAL A 615 -13.48 -27.28 -10.19
CA VAL A 615 -13.40 -27.77 -11.57
C VAL A 615 -11.96 -28.13 -11.93
N THR A 616 -10.97 -27.34 -11.49
CA THR A 616 -9.55 -27.63 -11.76
C THR A 616 -9.10 -28.92 -11.08
N LEU A 617 -9.47 -29.13 -9.81
CA LEU A 617 -9.13 -30.38 -9.11
C LEU A 617 -9.81 -31.59 -9.76
N VAL A 618 -11.08 -31.48 -10.14
CA VAL A 618 -11.78 -32.53 -10.90
C VAL A 618 -11.11 -32.78 -12.24
N ALA A 619 -10.70 -31.72 -12.95
CA ALA A 619 -10.01 -31.83 -14.22
C ALA A 619 -8.66 -32.55 -14.09
N VAL A 620 -7.88 -32.26 -13.05
CA VAL A 620 -6.63 -32.96 -12.74
C VAL A 620 -6.91 -34.43 -12.46
N VAL A 621 -7.89 -34.75 -11.61
CA VAL A 621 -8.26 -36.14 -11.31
C VAL A 621 -8.68 -36.91 -12.57
N ILE A 622 -9.53 -36.32 -13.41
CA ILE A 622 -9.97 -36.93 -14.67
C ILE A 622 -8.78 -37.12 -15.62
N SER A 623 -7.92 -36.11 -15.76
CA SER A 623 -6.73 -36.19 -16.61
C SER A 623 -5.76 -37.27 -16.12
N SER A 624 -5.54 -37.38 -14.81
CA SER A 624 -4.72 -38.43 -14.22
C SER A 624 -5.34 -39.81 -14.41
N TYR A 625 -6.65 -39.96 -14.18
CA TYR A 625 -7.36 -41.22 -14.40
C TYR A 625 -7.23 -41.71 -15.84
N ARG A 626 -7.35 -40.81 -16.83
CA ARG A 626 -7.16 -41.16 -18.25
C ARG A 626 -5.78 -41.74 -18.52
N CYS A 627 -4.73 -41.20 -17.91
CA CYS A 627 -3.38 -41.76 -18.05
C CYS A 627 -3.28 -43.19 -17.51
N PHE A 628 -3.86 -43.46 -16.33
CA PHE A 628 -3.89 -44.83 -15.78
C PHE A 628 -4.78 -45.78 -16.59
N ALA A 629 -5.83 -45.27 -17.24
CA ALA A 629 -6.75 -46.10 -18.02
C ALA A 629 -6.25 -46.43 -19.43
N GLN A 630 -5.45 -45.54 -20.03
CA GLN A 630 -4.95 -45.68 -21.41
C GLN A 630 -3.59 -46.40 -21.46
N GLU A 631 -2.71 -46.11 -20.52
CA GLU A 631 -1.34 -46.61 -20.53
C GLU A 631 -1.20 -47.92 -19.75
N LYS A 632 -0.40 -48.85 -20.28
CA LYS A 632 -0.24 -50.21 -19.71
C LYS A 632 1.03 -50.37 -18.90
N THR A 633 2.09 -49.65 -19.26
CA THR A 633 3.37 -49.75 -18.56
C THR A 633 3.49 -48.64 -17.52
N PHE A 634 4.21 -48.91 -16.44
CA PHE A 634 4.46 -47.91 -15.39
C PHE A 634 5.15 -46.66 -15.94
N GLN A 635 6.09 -46.84 -16.88
CA GLN A 635 6.80 -45.75 -17.53
C GLN A 635 5.85 -44.87 -18.34
N ASP A 636 5.00 -45.46 -19.19
CA ASP A 636 4.06 -44.71 -20.03
C ASP A 636 3.04 -43.95 -19.18
N VAL A 637 2.58 -44.55 -18.07
CA VAL A 637 1.71 -43.87 -17.09
C VAL A 637 2.40 -42.62 -16.52
N ILE A 638 3.67 -42.72 -16.10
CA ILE A 638 4.42 -41.57 -15.57
C ILE A 638 4.57 -40.48 -16.64
N LEU A 639 4.97 -40.85 -17.87
CA LEU A 639 5.15 -39.88 -18.95
C LEU A 639 3.83 -39.21 -19.33
N CYS A 640 2.73 -39.95 -19.34
CA CYS A 640 1.40 -39.38 -19.55
C CYS A 640 1.03 -38.38 -18.45
N LEU A 641 1.22 -38.74 -17.17
CA LEU A 641 0.93 -37.85 -16.04
C LEU A 641 1.74 -36.54 -16.13
N ILE A 642 3.04 -36.64 -16.44
CA ILE A 642 3.92 -35.48 -16.61
C ILE A 642 3.40 -34.59 -17.74
N THR A 643 3.03 -35.15 -18.89
CA THR A 643 2.73 -34.39 -20.11
C THR A 643 1.27 -33.89 -20.22
N HIS A 644 0.35 -34.42 -19.41
CA HIS A 644 -1.08 -34.10 -19.49
C HIS A 644 -1.63 -33.44 -18.23
N ALA A 645 -1.25 -33.89 -17.04
CA ALA A 645 -1.85 -33.40 -15.79
C ALA A 645 -0.90 -32.46 -15.03
N PHE A 646 0.42 -32.73 -15.08
CA PHE A 646 1.38 -32.14 -14.17
C PHE A 646 2.37 -31.17 -14.84
N TRP A 647 2.16 -30.74 -16.09
CA TRP A 647 3.02 -29.78 -16.81
C TRP A 647 2.49 -28.34 -16.83
N PRO A 648 3.35 -27.30 -16.67
CA PRO A 648 4.67 -27.34 -16.04
C PRO A 648 4.57 -27.82 -14.58
N PRO A 649 5.63 -28.43 -14.00
CA PRO A 649 5.56 -29.24 -12.78
C PRO A 649 4.61 -28.70 -11.69
N LEU A 650 3.46 -29.37 -11.55
CA LEU A 650 2.44 -29.14 -10.51
C LEU A 650 1.94 -27.68 -10.38
N THR A 651 1.96 -26.90 -11.47
CA THR A 651 1.54 -25.49 -11.46
C THR A 651 0.11 -25.27 -10.94
N PHE A 652 -0.79 -26.23 -11.19
CA PHE A 652 -2.18 -26.17 -10.71
C PHE A 652 -2.28 -26.07 -9.18
N LEU A 653 -1.32 -26.61 -8.41
CA LEU A 653 -1.33 -26.52 -6.95
C LEU A 653 -1.30 -25.05 -6.51
N PHE A 654 -0.33 -24.28 -7.04
CA PHE A 654 -0.18 -22.86 -6.71
C PHE A 654 -1.39 -22.03 -7.13
N ILE A 655 -1.96 -22.31 -8.30
CA ILE A 655 -3.11 -21.56 -8.81
C ILE A 655 -4.35 -21.86 -7.96
N CYS A 656 -4.63 -23.14 -7.69
CA CYS A 656 -5.74 -23.55 -6.84
C CYS A 656 -5.62 -22.95 -5.45
N THR A 657 -4.45 -22.99 -4.83
CA THR A 657 -4.27 -22.53 -3.45
C THR A 657 -4.25 -21.01 -3.36
N SER A 658 -3.78 -20.32 -4.39
CA SER A 658 -3.94 -18.87 -4.52
C SER A 658 -5.41 -18.48 -4.65
N LEU A 659 -6.16 -19.12 -5.57
CA LEU A 659 -7.59 -18.85 -5.76
C LEU A 659 -8.44 -19.31 -4.57
N TRP A 660 -7.94 -20.21 -3.72
CA TRP A 660 -8.63 -20.59 -2.48
C TRP A 660 -8.61 -19.51 -1.40
N THR A 661 -7.70 -18.52 -1.49
CA THR A 661 -7.49 -17.50 -0.45
C THR A 661 -8.78 -16.79 -0.02
N PRO A 662 -9.66 -16.31 -0.93
CA PRO A 662 -10.91 -15.65 -0.52
C PRO A 662 -11.89 -16.58 0.20
N VAL A 663 -11.92 -17.86 -0.18
CA VAL A 663 -12.77 -18.87 0.47
C VAL A 663 -12.23 -19.19 1.85
N ALA A 664 -10.91 -19.39 1.99
CA ALA A 664 -10.26 -19.59 3.27
C ALA A 664 -10.48 -18.40 4.22
N TYR A 665 -10.37 -17.17 3.72
CA TYR A 665 -10.64 -15.95 4.50
C TYR A 665 -12.10 -15.87 4.96
N ALA A 666 -13.06 -16.28 4.12
CA ALA A 666 -14.47 -16.33 4.51
C ALA A 666 -14.74 -17.36 5.64
N VAL A 667 -14.05 -18.51 5.58
CA VAL A 667 -14.15 -19.58 6.57
C VAL A 667 -13.52 -19.16 7.90
N ASP A 668 -12.27 -18.70 7.87
CA ASP A 668 -11.50 -18.35 9.07
C ASP A 668 -10.66 -17.09 8.86
N PRO A 669 -11.26 -15.89 8.99
CA PRO A 669 -10.52 -14.65 8.90
C PRO A 669 -9.62 -14.48 10.14
N PRO A 670 -8.47 -13.79 10.03
CA PRO A 670 -7.59 -13.54 11.17
C PRO A 670 -8.28 -12.66 12.21
N ALA A 671 -7.98 -12.87 13.49
CA ALA A 671 -8.40 -11.97 14.56
C ALA A 671 -7.35 -10.88 14.79
N MET A 672 -7.79 -9.66 15.07
CA MET A 672 -6.93 -8.55 15.49
C MET A 672 -7.30 -8.09 16.90
N PRO A 673 -6.32 -7.60 17.69
CA PRO A 673 -6.62 -6.89 18.92
C PRO A 673 -7.31 -5.55 18.62
N ASP A 674 -7.86 -4.92 19.64
CA ASP A 674 -8.46 -3.59 19.51
C ASP A 674 -7.39 -2.57 19.09
N ARG A 675 -7.79 -1.52 18.35
CA ARG A 675 -6.85 -0.54 17.79
C ARG A 675 -5.95 0.09 18.87
N GLU A 676 -6.50 0.38 20.04
CA GLU A 676 -5.74 0.99 21.15
C GLU A 676 -4.63 0.07 21.67
N ASP A 677 -4.79 -1.25 21.60
CA ASP A 677 -3.74 -2.21 22.00
C ASP A 677 -2.55 -2.22 21.02
N LEU A 678 -2.74 -1.67 19.82
CA LEU A 678 -1.70 -1.53 18.80
C LEU A 678 -0.89 -0.25 18.95
N LEU A 679 -1.29 0.65 19.85
CA LEU A 679 -0.77 2.00 20.03
C LEU A 679 -0.19 2.20 21.44
N VAL A 680 0.82 3.06 21.55
CA VAL A 680 1.33 3.60 22.81
C VAL A 680 1.13 5.10 22.78
N ARG A 681 0.37 5.64 23.73
CA ARG A 681 0.12 7.08 23.82
C ARG A 681 1.20 7.75 24.67
N ASP A 682 1.78 8.81 24.15
CA ASP A 682 2.66 9.67 24.95
C ASP A 682 1.80 10.36 26.03
N PRO A 683 2.14 10.22 27.32
CA PRO A 683 1.32 10.75 28.42
C PRO A 683 1.32 12.28 28.50
N LYS A 684 2.28 12.96 27.86
CA LYS A 684 2.40 14.43 27.83
C LYS A 684 1.73 15.03 26.60
N THR A 685 1.98 14.48 25.42
CA THR A 685 1.49 15.05 24.15
C THR A 685 0.17 14.41 23.70
N GLY A 686 -0.17 13.23 24.23
CA GLY A 686 -1.34 12.44 23.82
C GLY A 686 -1.20 11.80 22.44
N VAL A 687 -0.04 11.96 21.78
CA VAL A 687 0.23 11.38 20.46
C VAL A 687 0.27 9.86 20.58
N ALA A 688 -0.46 9.18 19.69
CA ALA A 688 -0.45 7.74 19.62
C ALA A 688 0.65 7.26 18.67
N HIS A 689 1.54 6.41 19.15
CA HIS A 689 2.58 5.79 18.33
C HIS A 689 2.32 4.29 18.19
N PRO A 690 2.36 3.72 16.98
CA PRO A 690 2.26 2.28 16.84
C PRO A 690 3.37 1.56 17.60
N THR A 691 3.01 0.51 18.32
CA THR A 691 3.96 -0.32 19.05
C THR A 691 5.00 -0.94 18.10
N ALA A 692 6.21 -1.23 18.62
CA ALA A 692 7.24 -1.90 17.84
C ALA A 692 6.80 -3.29 17.30
N ARG A 693 5.83 -3.92 17.97
CA ARG A 693 5.23 -5.19 17.56
C ARG A 693 4.23 -5.00 16.42
N SER A 694 3.34 -4.01 16.50
CA SER A 694 2.30 -3.74 15.49
C SER A 694 2.88 -3.24 14.17
N LYS A 695 4.05 -2.59 14.20
CA LYS A 695 4.83 -2.22 13.01
C LYS A 695 5.40 -3.43 12.22
N LYS A 696 5.28 -4.66 12.73
CA LYS A 696 5.81 -5.88 12.10
C LYS A 696 4.69 -6.86 11.77
N ILE A 697 4.81 -7.53 10.62
CA ILE A 697 3.88 -8.61 10.25
C ILE A 697 4.30 -9.90 10.94
N ALA A 698 3.40 -10.46 11.75
CA ALA A 698 3.63 -11.75 12.39
C ALA A 698 3.54 -12.90 11.38
N PHE A 699 4.38 -13.92 11.56
CA PHE A 699 4.34 -15.15 10.78
C PHE A 699 3.28 -16.12 11.35
N GLY A 700 2.61 -16.89 10.49
CA GLY A 700 1.61 -17.87 10.91
C GLY A 700 1.55 -19.09 10.00
N GLY A 701 0.68 -20.05 10.34
CA GLY A 701 0.63 -21.38 9.71
C GLY A 701 0.38 -21.36 8.20
N GLN A 702 -0.32 -20.35 7.68
CA GLN A 702 -0.55 -20.19 6.24
C GLN A 702 0.77 -20.05 5.46
N ALA A 703 1.74 -19.32 6.00
CA ALA A 703 3.02 -19.14 5.34
C ALA A 703 3.85 -20.44 5.33
N ALA A 704 3.79 -21.25 6.41
CA ALA A 704 4.40 -22.57 6.43
C ALA A 704 3.77 -23.52 5.39
N TRP A 705 2.44 -23.47 5.23
CA TRP A 705 1.72 -24.23 4.20
C TRP A 705 2.16 -23.83 2.79
N PHE A 706 2.33 -22.53 2.52
CA PHE A 706 2.83 -22.05 1.24
C PHE A 706 4.26 -22.50 0.95
N GLU A 707 5.14 -22.53 1.96
CA GLU A 707 6.49 -23.09 1.79
C GLU A 707 6.48 -24.58 1.50
N LEU A 708 5.57 -25.34 2.14
CA LEU A 708 5.44 -26.76 1.87
C LEU A 708 5.06 -27.01 0.40
N GLU A 709 4.07 -26.27 -0.14
CA GLU A 709 3.68 -26.36 -1.54
C GLU A 709 4.84 -26.00 -2.50
N TYR A 710 5.54 -24.90 -2.21
CA TYR A 710 6.72 -24.47 -2.98
C TYR A 710 7.80 -25.55 -2.99
N THR A 711 8.07 -26.15 -1.83
CA THR A 711 9.05 -27.21 -1.65
C THR A 711 8.66 -28.47 -2.42
N VAL A 712 7.41 -28.91 -2.28
CA VAL A 712 6.88 -30.12 -2.94
C VAL A 712 6.94 -29.99 -4.46
N ALA A 713 6.51 -28.87 -5.03
CA ALA A 713 6.58 -28.67 -6.46
C ALA A 713 8.03 -28.61 -6.97
N THR A 714 8.93 -27.95 -6.22
CA THR A 714 10.35 -27.89 -6.58
C THR A 714 11.00 -29.27 -6.53
N ALA A 715 10.70 -30.07 -5.50
CA ALA A 715 11.16 -31.45 -5.40
C ALA A 715 10.61 -32.31 -6.55
N ALA A 716 9.33 -32.17 -6.90
CA ALA A 716 8.73 -32.85 -8.05
C ALA A 716 9.44 -32.49 -9.36
N THR A 717 9.76 -31.21 -9.60
CA THR A 717 10.55 -30.75 -10.75
C THR A 717 11.93 -31.40 -10.82
N ILE A 718 12.63 -31.48 -9.67
CA ILE A 718 13.94 -32.15 -9.58
C ILE A 718 13.81 -33.65 -9.86
N LEU A 719 12.80 -34.33 -9.31
CA LEU A 719 12.57 -35.75 -9.52
C LEU A 719 12.26 -36.07 -10.99
N VAL A 720 11.42 -35.26 -11.65
CA VAL A 720 11.13 -35.41 -13.09
C VAL A 720 12.40 -35.19 -13.93
N PHE A 721 13.21 -34.20 -13.58
CA PHE A 721 14.51 -33.97 -14.22
C PHE A 721 15.45 -35.17 -14.07
N VAL A 722 15.61 -35.69 -12.86
CA VAL A 722 16.46 -36.88 -12.61
C VAL A 722 15.92 -38.11 -13.34
N TYR A 723 14.60 -38.32 -13.30
CA TYR A 723 13.96 -39.46 -13.97
C TYR A 723 14.19 -39.44 -15.49
N SER A 724 14.29 -38.26 -16.11
CA SER A 724 14.54 -38.11 -17.54
C SER A 724 15.87 -38.66 -18.06
N PHE A 725 16.81 -39.01 -17.18
CA PHE A 725 18.05 -39.69 -17.56
C PHE A 725 17.91 -41.21 -17.71
N PHE A 726 16.79 -41.78 -17.24
CA PHE A 726 16.56 -43.23 -17.19
C PHE A 726 15.59 -43.73 -18.26
N PHE A 727 15.05 -42.85 -19.11
CA PHE A 727 14.17 -43.21 -20.21
C PHE A 727 14.55 -42.56 -21.54
#